data_AF-A0A6J3RQ79-F1
#
_entry.id   AF-A0A6J3RQ79-F1
#
_cell.length_a   1.000
_cell.length_b   1.000
_cell.length_c   1.000
_cell.angle_alpha   90.00
_cell.angle_beta   90.00
_cell.angle_gamma   90.00
#
_symmetry.space_group_name_H-M   'P 1'
#
loop_
_entity.id
_entity.type
_entity.pdbx_description
1 polymer ?
#
loop_
_entity_poly.entity_id
_entity_poly.type
_entity_poly.pdbx_seq_one_letter_code
_entity_poly.pdbx_strand_id
1 'polypeptide(L)'
;MGDVGAREAVLSQPQHSLGGHRLRVRPREQKEFQSPASKSPKGVAPDSHQLAKALAEAPDVEAQMAKLVGLRELSEAERQLRSLVVALVQEVFTEFFPGCVVHPFGSSINSFDVHGCDLDLFLDLGDLDEPQPAPKAAESPSLDSALASPLDPQALACIPASPPDSQPPASPQDSEALDCEVPSSSLAPRTPDSALASETLASPQSLPPSSPLQEDLGEGDLGKAMELAEALKGEKAEGGAMLELVGSILRRCVPGVYRVQTVPSARRPVVKFCHRPSGLHGDVSLSNRLALHNSRFLSLCSELDGRVRPLVYTLRCWAQGRGLSGSGPLLNNYALTLLVIYFLQTRDPPVLPTVSQLTQKAGEGEQVEVDGWDCSFPRDASRLEPSTNKEPPSSLLAQFFSCVSCWDLRGSLLSLREGQALPVAGGLPSNLWEGLRLGPMNLQDPFDLSHNVAANVTSRVVGRLQNCCQAAASYCRSLQYQCRSSRGRDWGLLPLLQPSSPSSLLSATPIPLPPAPFTQLTAALAQVLQEALGCHIEQGTKRLRSEGGGTGEPSQGGTSKRLKLDGQKSCEGGQEEQQGRAGGHSEDGVEEMAIEAGESVQDWAMRSPGQPGELAPMTGKHLGTGEEGRSGPAALAEQGPRGPAAAQEGSQAEAGKGALLSSVGWRCALCHRVWQGRRRARRRLQQIKEGGGAGAGTGAEWLATEARVTRQLRGLSGTEQTPGAEPLLTFVVSVSQADQALTVTPLRDSQGLFPDLHHFLQVFLPQALRNLLK
;
A
#
# COMPACT_ATOMS: atom_id res chain seq x y z
N MET A 1 29.63 -27.14 -1.33
CA MET A 1 28.51 -26.18 -1.14
C MET A 1 28.45 -25.87 0.36
N GLY A 2 28.51 -24.60 0.74
CA GLY A 2 28.42 -24.21 2.16
C GLY A 2 26.96 -24.18 2.63
N ASP A 3 26.72 -24.41 3.92
CA ASP A 3 25.40 -24.34 4.54
C ASP A 3 24.80 -22.94 4.38
N VAL A 4 23.76 -22.83 3.54
CA VAL A 4 23.06 -21.58 3.24
C VAL A 4 22.33 -21.05 4.48
N GLY A 5 21.83 -21.93 5.36
CA GLY A 5 21.16 -21.54 6.59
C GLY A 5 22.11 -20.82 7.56
N ALA A 6 23.32 -21.36 7.74
CA ALA A 6 24.34 -20.73 8.58
C ALA A 6 24.78 -19.35 8.05
N ARG A 7 24.85 -19.16 6.73
CA ARG A 7 25.14 -17.86 6.11
C ARG A 7 24.04 -16.84 6.40
N GLU A 8 22.79 -17.18 6.09
CA GLU A 8 21.66 -16.25 6.27
C GLU A 8 21.42 -15.91 7.75
N ALA A 9 21.63 -16.88 8.65
CA ALA A 9 21.60 -16.67 10.09
C ALA A 9 22.61 -15.60 10.56
N VAL A 10 23.86 -15.64 10.08
CA VAL A 10 24.85 -14.60 10.38
C VAL A 10 24.42 -13.26 9.80
N LEU A 11 23.91 -13.22 8.56
CA LEU A 11 23.45 -11.97 7.94
C LEU A 11 22.22 -11.34 8.61
N SER A 12 21.41 -12.14 9.31
CA SER A 12 20.23 -11.67 10.03
C SER A 12 20.53 -10.87 11.30
N GLN A 13 21.77 -10.94 11.81
CA GLN A 13 22.14 -10.36 13.10
C GLN A 13 22.56 -8.88 12.94
N PRO A 14 21.87 -7.90 13.56
CA PRO A 14 22.09 -6.47 13.29
C PRO A 14 23.39 -5.91 13.92
N GLN A 15 24.06 -6.69 14.77
CA GLN A 15 25.30 -6.33 15.46
C GLN A 15 26.18 -7.56 15.61
N HIS A 16 27.44 -7.43 15.22
CA HIS A 16 28.49 -8.40 15.48
C HIS A 16 29.64 -7.71 16.21
N SER A 17 30.34 -8.43 17.08
CA SER A 17 31.57 -7.96 17.71
C SER A 17 32.53 -9.12 17.95
N LEU A 18 33.83 -8.81 17.95
CA LEU A 18 34.89 -9.75 18.26
C LEU A 18 36.02 -8.98 18.96
N GLY A 19 36.47 -9.45 20.13
CA GLY A 19 37.54 -8.78 20.89
C GLY A 19 37.24 -7.30 21.19
N GLY A 20 36.00 -6.96 21.55
CA GLY A 20 35.56 -5.58 21.81
C GLY A 20 35.32 -4.71 20.56
N HIS A 21 35.73 -5.15 19.38
CA HIS A 21 35.58 -4.39 18.14
C HIS A 21 34.28 -4.76 17.42
N ARG A 22 33.50 -3.76 16.97
CA ARG A 22 32.25 -3.98 16.23
C ARG A 22 32.55 -4.41 14.79
N LEU A 23 32.14 -5.62 14.43
CA LEU A 23 32.29 -6.16 13.08
C LEU A 23 31.10 -5.76 12.18
N ARG A 24 31.38 -5.60 10.89
CA ARG A 24 30.37 -5.38 9.85
C ARG A 24 30.37 -6.57 8.89
N VAL A 25 29.36 -7.42 8.98
CA VAL A 25 29.16 -8.56 8.07
C VAL A 25 28.16 -8.17 6.98
N ARG A 26 28.40 -8.60 5.75
CA ARG A 26 27.52 -8.43 4.59
C ARG A 26 27.69 -9.61 3.63
N PRO A 27 26.67 -9.97 2.83
CA PRO A 27 26.87 -10.96 1.77
C PRO A 27 27.94 -10.46 0.80
N ARG A 28 28.78 -11.38 0.31
CA ARG A 28 29.75 -11.07 -0.74
C ARG A 28 29.02 -11.06 -2.09
N GLU A 29 29.00 -9.92 -2.75
CA GLU A 29 28.61 -9.82 -4.16
C GLU A 29 29.54 -10.72 -4.99
N GLN A 30 28.96 -11.72 -5.66
CA GLN A 30 29.67 -12.44 -6.72
C GLN A 30 29.59 -11.57 -7.96
N LYS A 31 30.74 -11.04 -8.38
CA LYS A 31 30.87 -10.25 -9.60
C LYS A 31 30.86 -11.21 -10.79
N GLU A 32 29.67 -11.50 -11.30
CA GLU A 32 29.52 -12.29 -12.52
C GLU A 32 30.24 -11.58 -13.68
N PHE A 33 31.06 -12.35 -14.40
CA PHE A 33 31.74 -11.85 -15.59
C PHE A 33 30.72 -11.74 -16.72
N GLN A 34 30.32 -10.51 -17.07
CA GLN A 34 29.49 -10.28 -18.24
C GLN A 34 30.28 -10.62 -19.52
N SER A 35 29.82 -11.65 -20.24
CA SER A 35 30.23 -11.90 -21.63
C SER A 35 29.65 -10.83 -22.57
N PRO A 36 30.31 -10.50 -23.70
CA PRO A 36 29.89 -9.38 -24.55
C PRO A 36 28.49 -9.57 -25.16
N ALA A 37 27.72 -8.50 -25.16
CA ALA A 37 26.29 -8.42 -25.42
C ALA A 37 25.75 -9.09 -26.71
N SER A 38 24.60 -9.75 -26.58
CA SER A 38 23.52 -9.64 -27.58
C SER A 38 22.70 -8.38 -27.28
N LYS A 39 22.66 -7.41 -28.20
CA LYS A 39 21.88 -6.17 -28.03
C LYS A 39 20.37 -6.48 -28.06
N SER A 40 19.71 -6.44 -26.90
CA SER A 40 18.25 -6.35 -26.80
C SER A 40 17.77 -4.93 -27.17
N PRO A 41 16.52 -4.78 -27.66
CA PRO A 41 15.98 -3.48 -28.05
C PRO A 41 15.82 -2.55 -26.83
N LYS A 42 16.04 -1.24 -27.05
CA LYS A 42 15.87 -0.20 -26.02
C LYS A 42 14.39 -0.11 -25.62
N GLY A 43 14.10 -0.37 -24.35
CA GLY A 43 12.73 -0.31 -23.80
C GLY A 43 12.46 -1.15 -22.56
N VAL A 44 13.51 -1.66 -21.89
CA VAL A 44 13.38 -2.43 -20.64
C VAL A 44 13.51 -1.47 -19.46
N ALA A 45 12.63 -1.60 -18.46
CA ALA A 45 12.72 -0.86 -17.21
C ALA A 45 14.12 -1.01 -16.58
N PRO A 46 14.66 0.03 -15.91
CA PRO A 46 16.02 -0.02 -15.38
C PRO A 46 16.20 -1.21 -14.43
N ASP A 47 17.24 -2.02 -14.65
CA ASP A 47 17.53 -3.18 -13.79
C ASP A 47 17.53 -2.77 -12.33
N SER A 48 17.11 -3.66 -11.43
CA SER A 48 17.06 -3.38 -9.98
C SER A 48 18.38 -2.81 -9.43
N HIS A 49 19.52 -3.24 -9.98
CA HIS A 49 20.84 -2.70 -9.66
C HIS A 49 21.08 -1.27 -10.20
N GLN A 50 20.60 -0.95 -11.40
CA GLN A 50 20.70 0.40 -11.98
C GLN A 50 19.86 1.39 -11.16
N LEU A 51 18.64 0.99 -10.79
CA LEU A 51 17.77 1.77 -9.90
C LEU A 51 18.42 2.00 -8.54
N ALA A 52 18.92 0.94 -7.87
CA ALA A 52 19.58 1.06 -6.57
C ALA A 52 20.79 2.01 -6.62
N LYS A 53 21.62 1.92 -7.67
CA LYS A 53 22.77 2.83 -7.87
C LYS A 53 22.31 4.29 -8.03
N ALA A 54 21.35 4.55 -8.92
CA ALA A 54 20.86 5.90 -9.19
C ALA A 54 20.23 6.56 -7.95
N LEU A 55 19.54 5.78 -7.09
CA LEU A 55 19.03 6.27 -5.82
C LEU A 55 20.13 6.49 -4.78
N ALA A 56 21.16 5.64 -4.73
CA ALA A 56 22.29 5.84 -3.79
C ALA A 56 23.11 7.11 -4.11
N GLU A 57 23.15 7.52 -5.39
CA GLU A 57 23.88 8.69 -5.89
C GLU A 57 23.19 10.04 -5.62
N ALA A 58 21.89 10.05 -5.31
CA ALA A 58 21.13 11.26 -4.97
C ALA A 58 21.66 12.01 -3.73
N PRO A 59 21.37 13.32 -3.57
CA PRO A 59 21.80 14.11 -2.40
C PRO A 59 21.00 13.83 -1.13
N ASP A 60 19.67 13.74 -1.23
CA ASP A 60 18.71 13.64 -0.12
C ASP A 60 17.54 12.68 -0.49
N VAL A 61 16.61 12.46 0.44
CA VAL A 61 15.49 11.50 0.25
C VAL A 61 14.49 12.03 -0.78
N GLU A 62 14.26 13.34 -0.80
CA GLU A 62 13.39 14.05 -1.75
C GLU A 62 13.86 13.81 -3.19
N ALA A 63 15.15 13.98 -3.45
CA ALA A 63 15.78 13.69 -4.72
C ALA A 63 15.75 12.19 -5.06
N GLN A 64 15.85 11.29 -4.08
CA GLN A 64 15.60 9.86 -4.31
C GLN A 64 14.16 9.60 -4.77
N MET A 65 13.16 10.23 -4.12
CA MET A 65 11.75 10.06 -4.49
C MET A 65 11.46 10.64 -5.88
N ALA A 66 11.99 11.83 -6.20
CA ALA A 66 11.88 12.43 -7.52
C ALA A 66 12.59 11.59 -8.61
N LYS A 67 13.79 11.07 -8.32
CA LYS A 67 14.53 10.19 -9.22
C LYS A 67 13.81 8.85 -9.44
N LEU A 68 13.12 8.33 -8.42
CA LEU A 68 12.29 7.13 -8.53
C LEU A 68 11.09 7.32 -9.47
N VAL A 69 10.46 8.51 -9.47
CA VAL A 69 9.39 8.84 -10.42
C VAL A 69 9.93 8.79 -11.85
N GLY A 70 10.96 9.60 -12.16
CA GLY A 70 11.55 9.68 -13.51
C GLY A 70 12.29 8.42 -14.01
N LEU A 71 12.51 7.43 -13.15
CA LEU A 71 13.05 6.11 -13.51
C LEU A 71 11.98 5.03 -13.67
N ARG A 72 10.70 5.34 -13.42
CA ARG A 72 9.61 4.37 -13.50
C ARG A 72 8.43 4.83 -14.35
N GLU A 73 8.18 6.14 -14.44
CA GLU A 73 7.14 6.70 -15.31
C GLU A 73 7.40 6.38 -16.78
N LEU A 74 6.33 6.30 -17.57
CA LEU A 74 6.42 6.00 -19.00
C LEU A 74 7.18 7.10 -19.74
N SER A 75 8.14 6.66 -20.55
CA SER A 75 8.80 7.49 -21.53
C SER A 75 7.82 8.03 -22.57
N GLU A 76 8.17 9.14 -23.23
CA GLU A 76 7.33 9.72 -24.28
C GLU A 76 7.01 8.70 -25.40
N ALA A 77 7.99 7.89 -25.81
CA ALA A 77 7.81 6.82 -26.79
C ALA A 77 6.82 5.74 -26.33
N GLU A 78 6.80 5.37 -25.05
CA GLU A 78 5.81 4.45 -24.47
C GLU A 78 4.40 5.03 -24.39
N ARG A 79 4.27 6.37 -24.27
CA ARG A 79 2.99 7.08 -24.31
C ARG A 79 2.48 7.18 -25.75
N GLN A 80 3.34 7.58 -26.69
CA GLN A 80 3.04 7.59 -28.13
C GLN A 80 2.61 6.21 -28.62
N LEU A 81 3.31 5.13 -28.21
CA LEU A 81 2.96 3.75 -28.55
C LEU A 81 1.60 3.33 -27.98
N ARG A 82 1.22 3.79 -26.78
CA ARG A 82 -0.13 3.60 -26.25
C ARG A 82 -1.16 4.35 -27.09
N SER A 83 -0.94 5.63 -27.40
CA SER A 83 -1.85 6.41 -28.25
C SER A 83 -2.08 5.78 -29.62
N LEU A 84 -1.05 5.20 -30.25
CA LEU A 84 -1.18 4.47 -31.51
C LEU A 84 -2.05 3.20 -31.37
N VAL A 85 -1.92 2.45 -30.27
CA VAL A 85 -2.78 1.27 -30.02
C VAL A 85 -4.21 1.69 -29.69
N VAL A 86 -4.43 2.80 -28.98
CA VAL A 86 -5.77 3.36 -28.75
C VAL A 86 -6.40 3.77 -30.08
N ALA A 87 -5.67 4.48 -30.95
CA ALA A 87 -6.14 4.89 -32.27
C ALA A 87 -6.52 3.69 -33.16
N LEU A 88 -5.70 2.64 -33.17
CA LEU A 88 -6.00 1.40 -33.90
C LEU A 88 -7.27 0.70 -33.38
N VAL A 89 -7.44 0.63 -32.06
CA VAL A 89 -8.61 0.01 -31.43
C VAL A 89 -9.86 0.87 -31.68
N GLN A 90 -9.73 2.20 -31.67
CA GLN A 90 -10.79 3.15 -32.03
C GLN A 90 -11.22 3.00 -33.49
N GLU A 91 -10.28 2.96 -34.44
CA GLU A 91 -10.56 2.83 -35.87
C GLU A 91 -11.41 1.59 -36.16
N VAL A 92 -10.99 0.43 -35.62
CA VAL A 92 -11.73 -0.82 -35.79
C VAL A 92 -13.08 -0.77 -35.07
N PHE A 93 -13.18 -0.26 -33.83
CA PHE A 93 -14.49 -0.19 -33.17
C PHE A 93 -15.46 0.78 -33.85
N THR A 94 -14.99 1.87 -34.46
CA THR A 94 -15.84 2.80 -35.24
C THR A 94 -16.46 2.11 -36.47
N GLU A 95 -15.80 1.11 -37.05
CA GLU A 95 -16.36 0.30 -38.16
C GLU A 95 -17.57 -0.54 -37.72
N PHE A 96 -17.54 -1.09 -36.50
CA PHE A 96 -18.63 -1.92 -35.94
C PHE A 96 -19.69 -1.13 -35.18
N PHE A 97 -19.31 -0.01 -34.57
CA PHE A 97 -20.13 0.82 -33.70
C PHE A 97 -19.97 2.30 -34.10
N PRO A 98 -20.77 2.78 -35.08
CA PRO A 98 -20.70 4.16 -35.54
C PRO A 98 -20.91 5.15 -34.38
N GLY A 99 -19.99 6.10 -34.24
CA GLY A 99 -20.03 7.11 -33.17
C GLY A 99 -19.42 6.68 -31.82
N CYS A 100 -18.98 5.43 -31.66
CA CYS A 100 -18.35 5.00 -30.41
C CYS A 100 -17.01 5.70 -30.14
N VAL A 101 -16.64 5.81 -28.85
CA VAL A 101 -15.39 6.44 -28.41
C VAL A 101 -14.62 5.52 -27.46
N VAL A 102 -13.34 5.31 -27.76
CA VAL A 102 -12.40 4.53 -26.94
C VAL A 102 -11.64 5.47 -26.03
N HIS A 103 -12.03 5.50 -24.75
CA HIS A 103 -11.37 6.30 -23.73
C HIS A 103 -10.30 5.48 -22.99
N PRO A 104 -9.01 5.83 -23.08
CA PRO A 104 -8.01 5.26 -22.17
C PRO A 104 -8.31 5.74 -20.75
N PHE A 105 -8.27 4.82 -19.79
CA PHE A 105 -8.41 5.14 -18.36
C PHE A 105 -7.31 4.46 -17.54
N GLY A 106 -7.45 4.49 -16.21
CA GLY A 106 -6.60 3.71 -15.32
C GLY A 106 -5.16 4.21 -15.32
N SER A 107 -4.22 3.27 -15.32
CA SER A 107 -2.81 3.58 -15.11
C SER A 107 -2.22 4.49 -16.18
N SER A 108 -2.73 4.46 -17.42
CA SER A 108 -2.17 5.20 -18.56
C SER A 108 -2.43 6.71 -18.55
N ILE A 109 -3.49 7.18 -17.87
CA ILE A 109 -3.85 8.62 -17.82
C ILE A 109 -3.88 9.21 -16.40
N ASN A 110 -3.86 8.39 -15.35
CA ASN A 110 -3.92 8.88 -13.97
C ASN A 110 -2.60 9.47 -13.45
N SER A 111 -1.61 9.64 -14.34
CA SER A 111 -0.24 10.09 -14.10
C SER A 111 0.63 9.17 -13.21
N PHE A 112 0.05 8.18 -12.53
CA PHE A 112 0.77 7.14 -11.78
C PHE A 112 1.09 5.93 -12.66
N ASP A 113 1.37 6.16 -13.94
CA ASP A 113 1.83 5.16 -14.90
C ASP A 113 3.20 4.58 -14.52
N VAL A 114 3.50 3.35 -14.98
CA VAL A 114 4.84 2.76 -14.82
C VAL A 114 5.22 1.93 -16.05
N HIS A 115 6.52 1.78 -16.34
CA HIS A 115 7.01 0.91 -17.41
C HIS A 115 6.29 -0.45 -17.43
N GLY A 116 5.74 -0.81 -18.59
CA GLY A 116 5.00 -2.05 -18.79
C GLY A 116 3.61 -2.14 -18.14
N CYS A 117 3.03 -1.05 -17.62
CA CYS A 117 1.67 -1.06 -17.05
C CYS A 117 0.55 -1.25 -18.09
N ASP A 118 -0.54 -1.83 -17.62
CA ASP A 118 -1.76 -2.15 -18.37
C ASP A 118 -2.36 -0.93 -19.11
N LEU A 119 -2.85 -1.17 -20.33
CA LEU A 119 -3.60 -0.21 -21.13
C LEU A 119 -5.11 -0.50 -21.00
N ASP A 120 -5.74 0.13 -20.02
CA ASP A 120 -7.17 -0.01 -19.74
C ASP A 120 -8.01 0.91 -20.65
N LEU A 121 -9.01 0.36 -21.33
CA LEU A 121 -9.83 1.07 -22.32
C LEU A 121 -11.32 0.97 -21.95
N PHE A 122 -12.03 2.09 -21.92
CA PHE A 122 -13.47 2.16 -21.81
C PHE A 122 -14.04 2.42 -23.22
N LEU A 123 -14.85 1.49 -23.72
CA LEU A 123 -15.57 1.64 -24.98
C LEU A 123 -16.94 2.26 -24.67
N ASP A 124 -17.07 3.54 -24.96
CA ASP A 124 -18.33 4.27 -24.90
C ASP A 124 -19.07 4.08 -26.22
N LEU A 125 -20.24 3.43 -26.20
CA LEU A 125 -21.05 3.22 -27.40
C LEU A 125 -21.94 4.43 -27.73
N GLY A 126 -22.00 5.43 -26.83
CA GLY A 126 -22.98 6.52 -26.90
C GLY A 126 -24.41 6.05 -26.61
N ASP A 127 -25.33 7.00 -26.59
CA ASP A 127 -26.76 6.71 -26.55
C ASP A 127 -27.20 6.26 -27.96
N LEU A 128 -27.42 4.94 -28.13
CA LEU A 128 -27.84 4.35 -29.43
C LEU A 128 -29.31 4.62 -29.78
N ASP A 129 -30.01 5.47 -29.01
CA ASP A 129 -31.41 5.86 -29.16
C ASP A 129 -31.60 7.33 -29.56
N GLU A 130 -31.04 7.73 -30.71
CA GLU A 130 -31.80 8.57 -31.65
C GLU A 130 -31.51 8.13 -33.09
N PRO A 131 -32.54 7.74 -33.88
CA PRO A 131 -32.36 7.56 -35.31
C PRO A 131 -32.03 8.92 -35.92
N GLN A 132 -30.78 9.08 -36.37
CA GLN A 132 -30.35 10.22 -37.20
C GLN A 132 -31.44 10.54 -38.23
N PRO A 133 -32.02 11.77 -38.22
CA PRO A 133 -32.94 12.14 -39.29
C PRO A 133 -32.17 12.06 -40.60
N ALA A 134 -32.63 11.18 -41.49
CA ALA A 134 -31.93 10.84 -42.73
C ALA A 134 -31.43 12.11 -43.43
N PRO A 135 -30.18 12.15 -43.91
CA PRO A 135 -29.63 13.36 -44.50
C PRO A 135 -30.54 13.80 -45.64
N LYS A 136 -31.14 15.00 -45.49
CA LYS A 136 -31.97 15.58 -46.55
C LYS A 136 -31.15 15.58 -47.82
N ALA A 137 -31.63 14.86 -48.83
CA ALA A 137 -31.00 14.84 -50.14
C ALA A 137 -30.80 16.29 -50.60
N ALA A 138 -29.56 16.63 -50.98
CA ALA A 138 -29.30 17.92 -51.60
C ALA A 138 -30.17 18.02 -52.85
N GLU A 139 -31.01 19.05 -52.92
CA GLU A 139 -31.84 19.31 -54.10
C GLU A 139 -30.92 19.57 -55.29
N SER A 140 -30.87 18.60 -56.20
CA SER A 140 -30.19 18.74 -57.48
C SER A 140 -30.93 19.80 -58.31
N PRO A 141 -30.26 20.88 -58.79
CA PRO A 141 -30.88 21.79 -59.72
C PRO A 141 -31.14 21.05 -61.04
N SER A 142 -32.41 21.02 -61.45
CA SER A 142 -32.84 20.30 -62.65
C SER A 142 -32.33 20.99 -63.92
N LEU A 143 -31.65 20.23 -64.77
CA LEU A 143 -31.34 20.64 -66.14
C LEU A 143 -32.61 20.53 -67.00
N ASP A 144 -33.32 21.65 -67.19
CA ASP A 144 -33.97 22.00 -68.47
C ASP A 144 -34.58 23.40 -68.44
N SER A 145 -33.90 24.37 -69.07
CA SER A 145 -34.56 25.52 -69.71
C SER A 145 -33.60 26.20 -70.70
N ALA A 146 -33.98 26.04 -71.95
CA ALA A 146 -33.25 26.38 -73.16
C ALA A 146 -32.95 27.89 -73.36
N LEU A 147 -31.87 28.13 -74.09
CA LEU A 147 -31.79 29.07 -75.23
C LEU A 147 -32.39 30.49 -75.06
N ALA A 148 -31.54 31.46 -74.72
CA ALA A 148 -31.60 32.81 -75.28
C ALA A 148 -30.21 33.48 -75.29
N SER A 149 -29.68 33.80 -76.46
CA SER A 149 -28.56 34.74 -76.65
C SER A 149 -29.11 36.14 -76.95
N PRO A 150 -28.36 37.24 -76.73
CA PRO A 150 -27.32 37.63 -77.70
C PRO A 150 -26.04 38.30 -77.13
N LEU A 151 -24.94 38.18 -77.90
CA LEU A 151 -23.92 39.17 -78.35
C LEU A 151 -23.86 40.55 -77.61
N ASP A 152 -22.73 41.25 -77.40
CA ASP A 152 -21.43 41.30 -78.13
C ASP A 152 -20.27 41.90 -77.22
N PRO A 153 -19.13 42.51 -77.66
CA PRO A 153 -17.78 41.95 -77.44
C PRO A 153 -16.74 42.86 -76.70
N GLN A 154 -15.43 42.50 -76.80
CA GLN A 154 -14.19 43.11 -76.25
C GLN A 154 -13.70 42.53 -74.89
N ALA A 155 -12.41 42.28 -74.61
CA ALA A 155 -11.15 42.50 -75.36
C ALA A 155 -10.06 41.44 -75.05
N LEU A 156 -8.97 41.47 -75.83
CA LEU A 156 -7.77 40.61 -75.79
C LEU A 156 -6.96 40.65 -74.47
N ALA A 157 -6.35 39.51 -74.06
CA ALA A 157 -4.96 39.45 -73.57
C ALA A 157 -4.35 38.02 -73.52
N CYS A 158 -3.30 37.84 -74.31
CA CYS A 158 -2.29 36.78 -74.46
C CYS A 158 -1.94 35.83 -73.28
N ILE A 159 -1.66 34.56 -73.62
CA ILE A 159 -0.74 33.63 -72.92
C ILE A 159 0.19 32.95 -73.96
N PRO A 160 1.51 32.89 -73.73
CA PRO A 160 2.42 31.88 -74.29
C PRO A 160 2.77 30.83 -73.20
N ALA A 161 2.50 29.52 -73.34
CA ALA A 161 3.04 28.54 -74.30
C ALA A 161 4.43 27.98 -73.93
N SER A 162 4.48 26.65 -73.71
CA SER A 162 5.70 25.81 -73.66
C SER A 162 5.42 24.47 -74.36
N PRO A 163 6.35 23.91 -75.16
CA PRO A 163 6.11 22.76 -76.05
C PRO A 163 6.58 21.37 -75.49
N PRO A 164 6.30 20.25 -76.19
CA PRO A 164 6.34 18.88 -75.65
C PRO A 164 7.42 17.95 -76.27
N ASP A 165 7.52 16.71 -75.76
CA ASP A 165 7.93 15.44 -76.44
C ASP A 165 7.97 14.28 -75.40
N SER A 166 7.91 12.96 -75.69
CA SER A 166 7.28 12.13 -76.75
C SER A 166 7.34 10.63 -76.31
N GLN A 167 6.51 9.72 -76.86
CA GLN A 167 6.44 8.27 -76.51
C GLN A 167 7.28 7.35 -77.46
N PRO A 168 6.94 6.05 -77.70
CA PRO A 168 7.36 4.78 -77.04
C PRO A 168 8.27 3.91 -78.00
N PRO A 169 8.29 2.55 -78.13
CA PRO A 169 7.72 1.40 -77.37
C PRO A 169 8.64 0.12 -77.21
N ALA A 170 8.02 -0.99 -76.72
CA ALA A 170 8.22 -2.42 -77.11
C ALA A 170 9.16 -3.38 -76.33
N SER A 171 8.70 -4.64 -76.25
CA SER A 171 9.35 -5.84 -75.66
C SER A 171 9.81 -6.84 -76.74
N PRO A 172 10.64 -7.85 -76.40
CA PRO A 172 10.28 -9.25 -76.76
C PRO A 172 10.74 -10.36 -75.76
N GLN A 173 10.42 -11.61 -76.13
CA GLN A 173 10.53 -12.92 -75.45
C GLN A 173 11.98 -13.54 -75.55
N ASP A 174 12.36 -14.77 -75.14
CA ASP A 174 11.67 -16.01 -74.66
C ASP A 174 12.67 -17.04 -74.00
N SER A 175 12.15 -18.10 -73.34
CA SER A 175 12.76 -19.46 -73.11
C SER A 175 14.05 -19.63 -72.24
N GLU A 176 14.38 -20.73 -71.51
CA GLU A 176 13.87 -22.11 -71.21
C GLU A 176 14.06 -22.43 -69.69
N ALA A 177 13.10 -22.98 -68.92
CA ALA A 177 12.68 -24.39 -68.71
C ALA A 177 13.46 -25.24 -67.67
N LEU A 178 12.76 -25.80 -66.67
CA LEU A 178 12.79 -27.23 -66.26
C LEU A 178 11.73 -27.54 -65.18
N ASP A 179 11.09 -28.70 -65.30
CA ASP A 179 9.89 -29.13 -64.55
C ASP A 179 10.16 -29.92 -63.26
N CYS A 180 9.05 -30.18 -62.53
CA CYS A 180 8.62 -31.45 -61.93
C CYS A 180 8.38 -31.54 -60.40
N GLU A 181 7.11 -31.87 -60.12
CA GLU A 181 6.60 -32.84 -59.15
C GLU A 181 6.47 -32.50 -57.65
N VAL A 182 5.23 -32.71 -57.19
CA VAL A 182 4.81 -32.89 -55.79
C VAL A 182 4.91 -34.38 -55.45
N PRO A 183 5.17 -34.76 -54.19
CA PRO A 183 4.28 -35.78 -53.64
C PRO A 183 3.83 -35.50 -52.20
N SER A 184 2.60 -35.92 -51.92
CA SER A 184 2.05 -36.04 -50.56
C SER A 184 2.42 -37.38 -49.94
N SER A 185 2.64 -37.41 -48.61
CA SER A 185 2.14 -38.42 -47.64
C SER A 185 3.12 -38.79 -46.50
N SER A 186 2.55 -38.78 -45.29
CA SER A 186 2.85 -39.58 -44.09
C SER A 186 4.23 -40.23 -43.86
N LEU A 187 4.87 -39.92 -42.73
CA LEU A 187 4.95 -40.83 -41.56
C LEU A 187 5.66 -40.15 -40.36
N ALA A 188 5.20 -40.46 -39.14
CA ALA A 188 5.84 -40.04 -37.89
C ALA A 188 7.06 -40.95 -37.55
N PRO A 189 7.96 -40.50 -36.65
CA PRO A 189 7.82 -41.03 -35.29
C PRO A 189 8.13 -40.04 -34.15
N ARG A 190 7.23 -40.09 -33.15
CA ARG A 190 7.41 -39.95 -31.70
C ARG A 190 8.68 -39.27 -31.13
N THR A 191 8.45 -38.21 -30.35
CA THR A 191 9.21 -37.91 -29.13
C THR A 191 8.27 -37.90 -27.90
N PRO A 192 8.74 -38.25 -26.69
CA PRO A 192 7.86 -38.50 -25.54
C PRO A 192 7.73 -37.32 -24.55
N ASP A 193 6.60 -37.34 -23.85
CA ASP A 193 6.34 -36.91 -22.47
C ASP A 193 7.01 -35.65 -21.89
N SER A 194 6.17 -34.64 -21.65
CA SER A 194 6.12 -33.93 -20.35
C SER A 194 4.72 -33.34 -20.13
N ALA A 195 3.99 -33.91 -19.16
CA ALA A 195 2.67 -33.43 -18.73
C ALA A 195 2.81 -32.05 -18.03
N LEU A 196 1.87 -31.11 -18.11
CA LEU A 196 0.45 -31.19 -17.72
C LEU A 196 0.25 -31.65 -16.26
N ALA A 197 0.36 -30.69 -15.34
CA ALA A 197 -0.16 -30.80 -13.98
C ALA A 197 -0.90 -29.51 -13.62
N SER A 198 -2.17 -29.44 -14.03
CA SER A 198 -3.15 -28.53 -13.43
C SER A 198 -3.89 -29.31 -12.34
N GLU A 199 -3.73 -28.91 -11.08
CA GLU A 199 -4.55 -29.39 -9.97
C GLU A 199 -5.18 -28.15 -9.30
N THR A 200 -6.45 -27.87 -9.60
CA THR A 200 -7.64 -28.40 -8.90
C THR A 200 -7.85 -27.72 -7.55
N LEU A 201 -8.65 -26.64 -7.56
CA LEU A 201 -9.22 -26.04 -6.36
C LEU A 201 -10.39 -26.89 -5.87
N ALA A 202 -10.29 -27.38 -4.63
CA ALA A 202 -11.36 -28.11 -3.98
C ALA A 202 -12.42 -27.15 -3.40
N SER A 203 -13.68 -27.37 -3.77
CA SER A 203 -14.84 -26.72 -3.15
C SER A 203 -15.10 -27.26 -1.73
N PRO A 204 -15.51 -26.41 -0.77
CA PRO A 204 -16.24 -26.84 0.40
C PRO A 204 -17.73 -26.51 0.26
N GLN A 205 -18.55 -27.53 -0.02
CA GLN A 205 -20.00 -27.46 0.22
C GLN A 205 -20.29 -27.82 1.67
N SER A 206 -20.95 -26.93 2.42
CA SER A 206 -21.82 -27.27 3.55
C SER A 206 -22.61 -26.05 4.01
N LEU A 207 -23.83 -25.89 3.49
CA LEU A 207 -24.86 -25.06 4.13
C LEU A 207 -25.51 -25.87 5.27
N PRO A 208 -25.90 -25.24 6.40
CA PRO A 208 -26.75 -25.89 7.40
C PRO A 208 -28.20 -26.01 6.87
N PRO A 209 -28.98 -26.99 7.36
CA PRO A 209 -30.38 -27.14 6.95
C PRO A 209 -31.26 -26.05 7.55
N SER A 210 -32.16 -25.49 6.73
CA SER A 210 -33.25 -24.63 7.17
C SER A 210 -34.41 -25.47 7.72
N SER A 211 -34.91 -25.10 8.90
CA SER A 211 -36.24 -25.51 9.38
C SER A 211 -37.31 -24.59 8.80
N PRO A 212 -38.56 -25.05 8.62
CA PRO A 212 -39.58 -24.31 7.89
C PRO A 212 -40.11 -23.11 8.67
N LEU A 213 -40.37 -22.01 7.97
CA LEU A 213 -41.18 -20.92 8.48
C LEU A 213 -42.60 -21.01 7.92
N GLN A 214 -43.52 -20.55 8.75
CA GLN A 214 -44.96 -20.64 8.58
C GLN A 214 -45.47 -19.61 7.57
N GLU A 215 -46.36 -20.04 6.68
CA GLU A 215 -47.11 -19.18 5.76
C GLU A 215 -48.12 -18.33 6.56
N ASP A 216 -48.11 -17.01 6.39
CA ASP A 216 -49.31 -16.19 6.10
C ASP A 216 -48.92 -14.72 5.74
N LEU A 217 -49.85 -14.00 5.11
CA LEU A 217 -49.87 -12.60 4.65
C LEU A 217 -49.00 -12.19 3.44
N GLY A 218 -49.69 -11.82 2.35
CA GLY A 218 -49.30 -10.64 1.56
C GLY A 218 -49.10 -10.77 0.04
N GLU A 219 -49.97 -11.46 -0.70
CA GLU A 219 -49.96 -11.39 -2.17
C GLU A 219 -50.29 -9.96 -2.66
N GLY A 220 -49.26 -9.22 -3.06
CA GLY A 220 -49.41 -7.86 -3.62
C GLY A 220 -48.13 -7.24 -4.16
N ASP A 221 -46.96 -7.54 -3.58
CA ASP A 221 -45.68 -6.88 -3.94
C ASP A 221 -44.64 -7.83 -4.57
N LEU A 222 -44.86 -9.15 -4.48
CA LEU A 222 -43.99 -10.18 -5.07
C LEU A 222 -43.90 -10.12 -6.61
N GLY A 223 -44.97 -9.64 -7.28
CA GLY A 223 -44.99 -9.50 -8.74
C GLY A 223 -43.92 -8.53 -9.25
N LYS A 224 -43.84 -7.32 -8.67
CA LYS A 224 -42.84 -6.30 -9.06
C LYS A 224 -41.41 -6.75 -8.77
N ALA A 225 -41.17 -7.42 -7.65
CA ALA A 225 -39.85 -7.92 -7.31
C ALA A 225 -39.39 -9.03 -8.28
N MET A 226 -40.30 -9.91 -8.71
CA MET A 226 -39.99 -10.94 -9.71
C MET A 226 -39.79 -10.34 -11.11
N GLU A 227 -40.60 -9.36 -11.50
CA GLU A 227 -40.53 -8.67 -12.79
C GLU A 227 -39.25 -7.84 -12.91
N LEU A 228 -38.86 -7.10 -11.86
CA LEU A 228 -37.54 -6.45 -11.77
C LEU A 228 -36.38 -7.45 -11.78
N ALA A 229 -36.51 -8.60 -11.10
CA ALA A 229 -35.47 -9.61 -11.09
C ALA A 229 -35.29 -10.31 -12.46
N GLU A 230 -36.36 -10.49 -13.24
CA GLU A 230 -36.27 -10.97 -14.63
C GLU A 230 -35.75 -9.88 -15.59
N ALA A 231 -36.15 -8.62 -15.43
CA ALA A 231 -35.59 -7.50 -16.19
C ALA A 231 -34.07 -7.37 -15.97
N LEU A 232 -33.61 -7.38 -14.71
CA LEU A 232 -32.19 -7.36 -14.34
C LEU A 232 -31.42 -8.60 -14.81
N LYS A 233 -32.09 -9.75 -15.02
CA LYS A 233 -31.48 -10.92 -15.68
C LYS A 233 -31.35 -10.69 -17.19
N GLY A 234 -32.36 -10.07 -17.82
CA GLY A 234 -32.35 -9.69 -19.23
C GLY A 234 -31.19 -8.77 -19.57
N GLU A 235 -31.11 -7.60 -18.92
CA GLU A 235 -30.02 -6.62 -19.10
C GLU A 235 -28.64 -7.24 -18.88
N LYS A 236 -28.51 -8.13 -17.89
CA LYS A 236 -27.23 -8.79 -17.56
C LYS A 236 -26.86 -9.87 -18.57
N ALA A 237 -27.83 -10.52 -19.21
CA ALA A 237 -27.59 -11.44 -20.32
C ALA A 237 -27.20 -10.68 -21.59
N GLU A 238 -27.86 -9.55 -21.87
CA GLU A 238 -27.57 -8.66 -23.00
C GLU A 238 -26.18 -8.02 -22.89
N GLY A 239 -25.83 -7.45 -21.73
CA GLY A 239 -24.48 -6.95 -21.47
C GLY A 239 -23.41 -8.05 -21.56
N GLY A 240 -23.75 -9.29 -21.23
CA GLY A 240 -22.89 -10.46 -21.46
C GLY A 240 -22.68 -10.76 -22.94
N ALA A 241 -23.75 -10.70 -23.75
CA ALA A 241 -23.66 -10.90 -25.19
C ALA A 241 -22.86 -9.80 -25.90
N MET A 242 -23.06 -8.54 -25.51
CA MET A 242 -22.27 -7.40 -26.02
C MET A 242 -20.77 -7.55 -25.68
N LEU A 243 -20.44 -8.05 -24.48
CA LEU A 243 -19.06 -8.32 -24.08
C LEU A 243 -18.39 -9.42 -24.94
N GLU A 244 -19.14 -10.47 -25.32
CA GLU A 244 -18.66 -11.51 -26.24
C GLU A 244 -18.55 -11.01 -27.70
N LEU A 245 -19.42 -10.09 -28.13
CA LEU A 245 -19.29 -9.42 -29.42
C LEU A 245 -18.01 -8.58 -29.49
N VAL A 246 -17.76 -7.72 -28.50
CA VAL A 246 -16.52 -6.94 -28.37
C VAL A 246 -15.30 -7.85 -28.31
N GLY A 247 -15.36 -8.94 -27.54
CA GLY A 247 -14.31 -9.96 -27.51
C GLY A 247 -14.11 -10.70 -28.84
N SER A 248 -15.13 -10.78 -29.69
CA SER A 248 -15.02 -11.35 -31.03
C SER A 248 -14.39 -10.38 -32.03
N ILE A 249 -14.74 -9.09 -31.96
CA ILE A 249 -14.13 -8.01 -32.77
C ILE A 249 -12.64 -7.88 -32.44
N LEU A 250 -12.28 -7.77 -31.16
CA LEU A 250 -10.88 -7.72 -30.71
C LEU A 250 -10.06 -8.94 -31.17
N ARG A 251 -10.68 -10.11 -31.27
CA ARG A 251 -10.00 -11.38 -31.61
C ARG A 251 -9.85 -11.59 -33.12
N ARG A 252 -10.70 -10.99 -33.95
CA ARG A 252 -10.78 -11.26 -35.40
C ARG A 252 -10.42 -10.06 -36.28
N CYS A 253 -10.65 -8.84 -35.79
CA CYS A 253 -10.61 -7.63 -36.62
C CYS A 253 -9.44 -6.71 -36.25
N VAL A 254 -9.10 -6.55 -34.96
CA VAL A 254 -7.98 -5.68 -34.56
C VAL A 254 -6.63 -6.36 -34.86
N PRO A 255 -5.81 -5.83 -35.79
CA PRO A 255 -4.59 -6.49 -36.20
C PRO A 255 -3.57 -6.54 -35.05
N GLY A 256 -2.82 -7.64 -34.97
CA GLY A 256 -1.81 -7.84 -33.93
C GLY A 256 -2.36 -8.16 -32.53
N VAL A 257 -3.67 -8.05 -32.28
CA VAL A 257 -4.28 -8.43 -31.00
C VAL A 257 -4.37 -9.96 -30.87
N TYR A 258 -4.10 -10.47 -29.66
CA TYR A 258 -4.13 -11.89 -29.32
C TYR A 258 -4.42 -12.07 -27.82
N ARG A 259 -4.58 -13.33 -27.36
CA ARG A 259 -4.95 -13.67 -25.96
C ARG A 259 -6.23 -12.96 -25.47
N VAL A 260 -7.23 -12.86 -26.35
CA VAL A 260 -8.50 -12.20 -26.03
C VAL A 260 -9.40 -13.09 -25.17
N GLN A 261 -9.65 -12.67 -23.92
CA GLN A 261 -10.46 -13.39 -22.94
C GLN A 261 -11.54 -12.49 -22.34
N THR A 262 -12.80 -12.88 -22.48
CA THR A 262 -13.96 -12.26 -21.84
C THR A 262 -14.07 -12.69 -20.38
N VAL A 263 -14.43 -11.75 -19.50
CA VAL A 263 -14.57 -11.98 -18.05
C VAL A 263 -15.88 -11.35 -17.54
N PRO A 264 -17.04 -11.94 -17.88
CA PRO A 264 -18.35 -11.41 -17.47
C PRO A 264 -18.65 -11.57 -15.97
N SER A 265 -17.88 -12.42 -15.26
CA SER A 265 -18.07 -12.70 -13.83
C SER A 265 -17.37 -11.71 -12.87
N ALA A 266 -16.64 -10.72 -13.39
CA ALA A 266 -16.02 -9.66 -12.60
C ALA A 266 -17.05 -8.63 -12.09
N ARG A 267 -16.72 -7.84 -11.04
CA ARG A 267 -17.61 -6.75 -10.55
C ARG A 267 -17.95 -5.77 -11.68
N ARG A 268 -16.95 -5.40 -12.48
CA ARG A 268 -17.11 -4.69 -13.74
C ARG A 268 -16.68 -5.65 -14.85
N PRO A 269 -17.59 -6.10 -15.73
CA PRO A 269 -17.26 -6.97 -16.85
C PRO A 269 -16.21 -6.35 -17.79
N VAL A 270 -15.25 -7.17 -18.24
CA VAL A 270 -14.14 -6.73 -19.09
C VAL A 270 -13.74 -7.80 -20.12
N VAL A 271 -13.09 -7.36 -21.20
CA VAL A 271 -12.38 -8.20 -22.16
C VAL A 271 -10.89 -7.94 -22.05
N LYS A 272 -10.13 -8.94 -21.59
CA LYS A 272 -8.66 -8.87 -21.54
C LYS A 272 -8.09 -9.06 -22.94
N PHE A 273 -7.05 -8.31 -23.28
CA PHE A 273 -6.36 -8.42 -24.56
C PHE A 273 -4.83 -8.22 -24.43
N CYS A 274 -4.09 -8.65 -25.45
CA CYS A 274 -2.67 -8.33 -25.64
C CYS A 274 -2.44 -7.89 -27.09
N HIS A 275 -1.65 -6.84 -27.33
CA HIS A 275 -1.27 -6.40 -28.67
C HIS A 275 0.20 -6.75 -28.94
N ARG A 276 0.43 -7.69 -29.87
CA ARG A 276 1.74 -8.31 -30.12
C ARG A 276 2.81 -7.32 -30.62
N PRO A 277 2.55 -6.41 -31.58
CA PRO A 277 3.57 -5.49 -32.08
C PRO A 277 4.11 -4.52 -31.02
N SER A 278 3.26 -4.06 -30.09
CA SER A 278 3.66 -3.12 -29.03
C SER A 278 4.08 -3.80 -27.72
N GLY A 279 3.77 -5.09 -27.54
CA GLY A 279 3.93 -5.79 -26.27
C GLY A 279 2.94 -5.37 -25.18
N LEU A 280 1.99 -4.48 -25.47
CA LEU A 280 1.00 -4.00 -24.51
C LEU A 280 -0.06 -5.06 -24.21
N HIS A 281 -0.68 -4.94 -23.03
CA HIS A 281 -1.78 -5.74 -22.54
C HIS A 281 -2.70 -4.87 -21.69
N GLY A 282 -3.94 -5.29 -21.50
CA GLY A 282 -4.91 -4.55 -20.70
C GLY A 282 -6.33 -5.08 -20.88
N ASP A 283 -7.29 -4.31 -20.37
CA ASP A 283 -8.70 -4.69 -20.30
C ASP A 283 -9.57 -3.65 -21.05
N VAL A 284 -10.50 -4.12 -21.89
CA VAL A 284 -11.57 -3.30 -22.50
C VAL A 284 -12.85 -3.46 -21.67
N SER A 285 -13.46 -2.36 -21.26
CA SER A 285 -14.70 -2.35 -20.45
C SER A 285 -15.83 -1.61 -21.17
N LEU A 286 -17.06 -2.12 -21.02
CA LEU A 286 -18.29 -1.53 -21.57
C LEU A 286 -19.00 -0.56 -20.61
N SER A 287 -18.77 -0.67 -19.30
CA SER A 287 -19.53 0.06 -18.27
C SER A 287 -18.63 0.50 -17.11
N ASN A 288 -17.72 1.43 -17.43
CA ASN A 288 -16.76 1.96 -16.46
C ASN A 288 -16.46 3.45 -16.63
N ARG A 289 -17.49 4.24 -16.96
CA ARG A 289 -17.42 5.71 -17.04
C ARG A 289 -16.92 6.34 -15.72
N LEU A 290 -17.29 5.76 -14.57
CA LEU A 290 -16.72 6.12 -13.26
C LEU A 290 -15.18 6.04 -13.24
N ALA A 291 -14.55 4.93 -13.66
CA ALA A 291 -13.09 4.83 -13.60
C ALA A 291 -12.37 5.86 -14.48
N LEU A 292 -12.99 6.35 -15.56
CA LEU A 292 -12.46 7.47 -16.34
C LEU A 292 -12.41 8.76 -15.50
N HIS A 293 -13.46 9.06 -14.73
CA HIS A 293 -13.50 10.24 -13.85
C HIS A 293 -12.58 10.07 -12.64
N ASN A 294 -12.55 8.89 -12.02
CA ASN A 294 -11.60 8.56 -10.96
C ASN A 294 -10.15 8.70 -11.44
N SER A 295 -9.84 8.34 -12.69
CA SER A 295 -8.50 8.49 -13.27
C SER A 295 -8.13 9.96 -13.55
N ARG A 296 -9.09 10.78 -14.00
CA ARG A 296 -8.91 12.23 -14.16
C ARG A 296 -8.69 12.93 -12.81
N PHE A 297 -9.46 12.57 -11.78
CA PHE A 297 -9.26 13.04 -10.41
C PHE A 297 -7.86 12.74 -9.89
N LEU A 298 -7.33 11.53 -10.15
CA LEU A 298 -5.97 11.16 -9.80
C LEU A 298 -4.88 11.98 -10.53
N SER A 299 -5.12 12.39 -11.78
CA SER A 299 -4.24 13.35 -12.48
C SER A 299 -4.30 14.72 -11.81
N LEU A 300 -5.51 15.25 -11.57
CA LEU A 300 -5.71 16.54 -10.90
C LEU A 300 -5.01 16.59 -9.53
N CYS A 301 -5.09 15.53 -8.72
CA CYS A 301 -4.34 15.45 -7.45
C CYS A 301 -2.82 15.59 -7.65
N SER A 302 -2.27 15.10 -8.75
CA SER A 302 -0.84 15.22 -9.07
C SER A 302 -0.45 16.58 -9.63
N GLU A 303 -1.41 17.31 -10.21
CA GLU A 303 -1.26 18.70 -10.67
C GLU A 303 -1.39 19.69 -9.50
N LEU A 304 -2.24 19.39 -8.52
CA LEU A 304 -2.49 20.21 -7.32
C LEU A 304 -1.29 20.33 -6.37
N ASP A 305 -0.51 19.27 -6.19
CA ASP A 305 0.71 19.32 -5.36
C ASP A 305 1.81 18.38 -5.86
N GLY A 306 2.98 18.95 -6.16
CA GLY A 306 4.13 18.22 -6.70
C GLY A 306 4.71 17.13 -5.79
N ARG A 307 4.31 17.05 -4.51
CA ARG A 307 4.73 16.00 -3.56
C ARG A 307 3.92 14.71 -3.72
N VAL A 308 2.77 14.76 -4.42
CA VAL A 308 1.87 13.61 -4.62
C VAL A 308 2.53 12.51 -5.45
N ARG A 309 3.10 12.81 -6.63
CA ARG A 309 3.79 11.80 -7.46
C ARG A 309 4.96 11.13 -6.70
N PRO A 310 5.92 11.87 -6.10
CA PRO A 310 6.99 11.29 -5.28
C PRO A 310 6.49 10.33 -4.20
N LEU A 311 5.44 10.70 -3.44
CA LEU A 311 4.88 9.86 -2.38
C LEU A 311 4.21 8.60 -2.93
N VAL A 312 3.32 8.74 -3.92
CA VAL A 312 2.57 7.60 -4.48
C VAL A 312 3.50 6.59 -5.16
N TYR A 313 4.49 7.03 -5.94
CA TYR A 313 5.45 6.11 -6.57
C TYR A 313 6.30 5.39 -5.52
N THR A 314 6.79 6.11 -4.51
CA THR A 314 7.60 5.53 -3.42
C THR A 314 6.82 4.50 -2.62
N LEU A 315 5.59 4.85 -2.22
CA LEU A 315 4.73 3.96 -1.43
C LEU A 315 4.21 2.77 -2.25
N ARG A 316 3.98 2.92 -3.55
CA ARG A 316 3.65 1.79 -4.43
C ARG A 316 4.82 0.81 -4.56
N CYS A 317 6.05 1.29 -4.77
CA CYS A 317 7.24 0.43 -4.83
C CYS A 317 7.50 -0.26 -3.48
N TRP A 318 7.39 0.46 -2.37
CA TRP A 318 7.48 -0.09 -1.02
C TRP A 318 6.43 -1.17 -0.78
N ALA A 319 5.15 -0.88 -1.05
CA ALA A 319 4.05 -1.84 -0.84
C ALA A 319 4.22 -3.11 -1.68
N GLN A 320 4.73 -3.02 -2.90
CA GLN A 320 5.10 -4.16 -3.73
C GLN A 320 6.24 -4.97 -3.07
N GLY A 321 7.32 -4.32 -2.63
CA GLY A 321 8.45 -4.96 -1.92
C GLY A 321 8.11 -5.58 -0.55
N ARG A 322 6.99 -5.16 0.06
CA ARG A 322 6.41 -5.74 1.30
C ARG A 322 5.29 -6.75 1.02
N GLY A 323 4.96 -7.02 -0.24
CA GLY A 323 3.87 -7.91 -0.65
C GLY A 323 2.47 -7.44 -0.21
N LEU A 324 2.30 -6.14 0.05
CA LEU A 324 1.07 -5.49 0.48
C LEU A 324 0.16 -5.12 -0.70
N SER A 325 0.75 -4.85 -1.87
CA SER A 325 0.01 -4.51 -3.09
C SER A 325 0.05 -5.63 -4.13
N GLY A 326 -1.07 -5.84 -4.83
CA GLY A 326 -1.23 -6.85 -5.89
C GLY A 326 -2.69 -7.29 -6.04
N SER A 327 -2.89 -8.47 -6.64
CA SER A 327 -4.21 -9.09 -6.83
C SER A 327 -4.66 -9.91 -5.60
N GLY A 328 -5.90 -10.39 -5.63
CA GLY A 328 -6.44 -11.28 -4.58
C GLY A 328 -6.75 -10.51 -3.28
N PRO A 329 -6.23 -10.94 -2.11
CA PRO A 329 -6.52 -10.29 -0.82
C PRO A 329 -5.68 -9.04 -0.54
N LEU A 330 -4.83 -8.61 -1.49
CA LEU A 330 -3.91 -7.49 -1.38
C LEU A 330 -4.57 -6.17 -1.76
N LEU A 331 -3.94 -5.05 -1.39
CA LEU A 331 -4.36 -3.73 -1.88
C LEU A 331 -4.07 -3.63 -3.39
N ASN A 332 -5.09 -3.35 -4.19
CA ASN A 332 -4.84 -2.98 -5.58
C ASN A 332 -4.14 -1.59 -5.63
N ASN A 333 -3.48 -1.28 -6.75
CA ASN A 333 -2.71 -0.03 -6.89
C ASN A 333 -3.59 1.24 -6.75
N TYR A 334 -4.89 1.16 -7.08
CA TYR A 334 -5.85 2.26 -6.98
C TYR A 334 -6.18 2.56 -5.51
N ALA A 335 -6.56 1.54 -4.73
CA ALA A 335 -6.82 1.65 -3.30
C ALA A 335 -5.59 2.15 -2.51
N LEU A 336 -4.38 1.71 -2.88
CA LEU A 336 -3.16 2.24 -2.28
C LEU A 336 -2.95 3.74 -2.62
N THR A 337 -3.19 4.15 -3.86
CA THR A 337 -3.12 5.57 -4.25
C THR A 337 -4.17 6.41 -3.51
N LEU A 338 -5.42 5.93 -3.38
CA LEU A 338 -6.45 6.61 -2.59
C LEU A 338 -6.07 6.73 -1.10
N LEU A 339 -5.42 5.72 -0.51
CA LEU A 339 -4.94 5.79 0.87
C LEU A 339 -3.88 6.90 1.06
N VAL A 340 -3.03 7.12 0.06
CA VAL A 340 -2.05 8.23 0.07
C VAL A 340 -2.74 9.58 -0.07
N ILE A 341 -3.74 9.70 -0.95
CA ILE A 341 -4.52 10.94 -1.12
C ILE A 341 -5.28 11.28 0.17
N TYR A 342 -5.96 10.31 0.78
CA TYR A 342 -6.62 10.46 2.08
C TYR A 342 -5.65 10.87 3.20
N PHE A 343 -4.45 10.29 3.22
CA PHE A 343 -3.39 10.74 4.13
C PHE A 343 -3.01 12.21 3.90
N LEU A 344 -2.91 12.67 2.66
CA LEU A 344 -2.57 14.05 2.31
C LEU A 344 -3.71 15.05 2.59
N GLN A 345 -4.96 14.62 2.50
CA GLN A 345 -6.14 15.39 2.94
C GLN A 345 -6.17 15.57 4.46
N THR A 346 -5.72 14.56 5.22
CA THR A 346 -5.71 14.56 6.70
C THR A 346 -4.43 15.14 7.32
N ARG A 347 -3.66 15.96 6.59
CA ARG A 347 -2.53 16.72 7.15
C ARG A 347 -3.02 18.01 7.83
N ASP A 348 -2.24 18.53 8.76
CA ASP A 348 -2.44 19.87 9.32
C ASP A 348 -1.20 20.75 9.00
N PRO A 349 -1.31 21.75 8.11
CA PRO A 349 -2.47 22.03 7.26
C PRO A 349 -2.59 20.99 6.10
N PRO A 350 -3.76 20.88 5.43
CA PRO A 350 -3.98 19.89 4.36
C PRO A 350 -3.05 20.07 3.16
N VAL A 351 -2.54 18.95 2.62
CA VAL A 351 -1.74 18.94 1.37
C VAL A 351 -2.64 18.86 0.13
N LEU A 352 -3.78 18.17 0.23
CA LEU A 352 -4.79 18.10 -0.81
C LEU A 352 -6.17 18.52 -0.27
N PRO A 353 -7.04 19.16 -1.09
CA PRO A 353 -8.42 19.43 -0.73
C PRO A 353 -9.26 18.14 -0.67
N THR A 354 -10.41 18.22 0.01
CA THR A 354 -11.41 17.14 0.02
C THR A 354 -12.15 17.08 -1.32
N VAL A 355 -12.73 15.93 -1.70
CA VAL A 355 -13.49 15.88 -2.97
C VAL A 355 -14.76 16.74 -2.89
N SER A 356 -15.38 16.86 -1.71
CA SER A 356 -16.50 17.80 -1.47
C SER A 356 -16.09 19.27 -1.78
N GLN A 357 -14.88 19.69 -1.39
CA GLN A 357 -14.34 21.02 -1.73
C GLN A 357 -14.06 21.19 -3.23
N LEU A 358 -13.66 20.12 -3.93
CA LEU A 358 -13.48 20.14 -5.39
C LEU A 358 -14.83 20.26 -6.10
N THR A 359 -15.81 19.46 -5.72
CA THR A 359 -17.19 19.51 -6.24
C THR A 359 -17.82 20.89 -6.07
N GLN A 360 -17.70 21.50 -4.90
CA GLN A 360 -18.15 22.88 -4.64
C GLN A 360 -17.47 23.96 -5.52
N LYS A 361 -16.33 23.63 -6.14
CA LYS A 361 -15.56 24.52 -7.02
C LYS A 361 -15.69 24.16 -8.51
N ALA A 362 -16.47 23.13 -8.86
CA ALA A 362 -16.74 22.78 -10.24
C ALA A 362 -17.53 23.92 -10.94
N GLY A 363 -17.08 24.33 -12.12
CA GLY A 363 -17.70 25.41 -12.88
C GLY A 363 -18.95 24.98 -13.65
N GLU A 364 -19.56 25.95 -14.34
CA GLU A 364 -20.56 25.68 -15.38
C GLU A 364 -19.93 24.80 -16.50
N GLY A 365 -20.65 23.78 -16.95
CA GLY A 365 -20.12 22.80 -17.93
C GLY A 365 -19.14 21.75 -17.37
N GLU A 366 -18.85 21.77 -16.06
CA GLU A 366 -18.09 20.72 -15.36
C GLU A 366 -18.94 19.84 -14.46
N GLN A 367 -20.25 20.13 -14.37
CA GLN A 367 -21.23 19.29 -13.69
C GLN A 367 -21.42 17.99 -14.45
N VAL A 368 -21.22 16.85 -13.78
CA VAL A 368 -21.36 15.52 -14.39
C VAL A 368 -21.77 14.48 -13.36
N GLU A 369 -22.86 13.78 -13.64
CA GLU A 369 -23.33 12.63 -12.87
C GLU A 369 -23.07 11.34 -13.65
N VAL A 370 -22.64 10.28 -12.96
CA VAL A 370 -22.41 8.96 -13.55
C VAL A 370 -22.91 7.89 -12.59
N ASP A 371 -23.76 6.98 -13.09
CA ASP A 371 -24.35 5.89 -12.30
C ASP A 371 -25.06 6.38 -11.01
N GLY A 372 -25.64 7.59 -11.04
CA GLY A 372 -26.27 8.25 -9.87
C GLY A 372 -25.29 8.97 -8.93
N TRP A 373 -23.99 9.04 -9.27
CA TRP A 373 -22.95 9.67 -8.46
C TRP A 373 -22.43 10.95 -9.08
N ASP A 374 -22.46 12.03 -8.30
CA ASP A 374 -21.86 13.31 -8.67
C ASP A 374 -20.33 13.19 -8.75
N CYS A 375 -19.84 13.32 -9.99
CA CYS A 375 -18.45 13.24 -10.40
C CYS A 375 -17.86 14.60 -10.78
N SER A 376 -18.50 15.70 -10.38
CA SER A 376 -18.13 17.07 -10.75
C SER A 376 -16.88 17.52 -10.01
N PHE A 377 -15.88 18.01 -10.75
CA PHE A 377 -14.68 18.66 -10.20
C PHE A 377 -13.98 19.52 -11.27
N PRO A 378 -13.18 20.53 -10.86
CA PRO A 378 -12.38 21.37 -11.75
C PRO A 378 -11.49 20.60 -12.71
N ARG A 379 -11.54 20.94 -14.00
CA ARG A 379 -10.67 20.33 -15.02
C ARG A 379 -9.22 20.81 -14.99
N ASP A 380 -8.96 21.92 -14.31
CA ASP A 380 -7.64 22.57 -14.24
C ASP A 380 -7.33 22.98 -12.79
N ALA A 381 -6.16 22.57 -12.30
CA ALA A 381 -5.63 22.92 -11.00
C ALA A 381 -5.33 24.43 -10.85
N SER A 382 -5.14 25.18 -11.94
CA SER A 382 -4.81 26.61 -11.92
C SER A 382 -5.86 27.49 -11.23
N ARG A 383 -7.11 27.01 -11.14
CA ARG A 383 -8.24 27.69 -10.50
C ARG A 383 -8.39 27.34 -9.01
N LEU A 384 -7.45 26.57 -8.47
CA LEU A 384 -7.48 26.06 -7.10
C LEU A 384 -6.27 26.61 -6.32
N GLU A 385 -6.52 27.05 -5.08
CA GLU A 385 -5.49 27.62 -4.23
C GLU A 385 -4.44 26.56 -3.85
N PRO A 386 -3.13 26.84 -4.01
CA PRO A 386 -2.08 25.91 -3.61
C PRO A 386 -2.07 25.62 -2.10
N SER A 387 -1.58 24.43 -1.73
CA SER A 387 -1.47 24.07 -0.32
C SER A 387 -0.57 25.02 0.50
N THR A 388 -1.06 25.41 1.67
CA THR A 388 -0.27 26.13 2.68
C THR A 388 0.74 25.22 3.39
N ASN A 389 0.60 23.90 3.30
CA ASN A 389 1.51 22.93 3.92
C ASN A 389 2.92 23.00 3.30
N LYS A 390 3.94 23.17 4.14
CA LYS A 390 5.36 23.29 3.74
C LYS A 390 6.21 22.07 4.12
N GLU A 391 5.59 20.96 4.51
CA GLU A 391 6.30 19.76 4.93
C GLU A 391 6.98 19.05 3.75
N PRO A 392 8.25 18.64 3.89
CA PRO A 392 8.98 18.01 2.79
C PRO A 392 8.51 16.56 2.58
N PRO A 393 8.66 16.02 1.35
CA PRO A 393 8.31 14.63 1.03
C PRO A 393 8.85 13.57 2.00
N SER A 394 10.07 13.72 2.54
CA SER A 394 10.62 12.76 3.51
C SER A 394 9.90 12.77 4.86
N SER A 395 9.40 13.93 5.31
CA SER A 395 8.57 14.07 6.51
C SER A 395 7.20 13.44 6.27
N LEU A 396 6.56 13.78 5.16
CA LEU A 396 5.25 13.22 4.78
C LEU A 396 5.32 11.69 4.60
N LEU A 397 6.41 11.14 4.07
CA LEU A 397 6.62 9.70 3.96
C LEU A 397 6.76 9.03 5.34
N ALA A 398 7.53 9.64 6.26
CA ALA A 398 7.68 9.16 7.63
C ALA A 398 6.34 9.21 8.40
N GLN A 399 5.57 10.28 8.21
CA GLN A 399 4.24 10.45 8.79
C GLN A 399 3.22 9.48 8.20
N PHE A 400 3.24 9.20 6.90
CA PHE A 400 2.35 8.20 6.30
C PHE A 400 2.48 6.87 7.02
N PHE A 401 3.71 6.40 7.20
CA PHE A 401 3.99 5.19 7.95
C PHE A 401 3.53 5.30 9.42
N SER A 402 3.73 6.44 10.08
CA SER A 402 3.37 6.63 11.49
C SER A 402 1.87 6.83 11.75
N CYS A 403 1.11 7.33 10.78
CA CYS A 403 -0.34 7.49 10.86
C CYS A 403 -1.04 6.18 10.54
N VAL A 404 -0.71 5.54 9.41
CA VAL A 404 -1.33 4.28 8.97
C VAL A 404 -1.05 3.13 9.95
N SER A 405 0.08 3.13 10.68
CA SER A 405 0.34 2.16 11.75
C SER A 405 -0.55 2.31 12.99
N CYS A 406 -1.19 3.47 13.16
CA CYS A 406 -1.93 3.85 14.36
C CYS A 406 -3.44 4.06 14.14
N TRP A 407 -3.90 4.13 12.89
CA TRP A 407 -5.32 4.27 12.55
C TRP A 407 -6.12 2.98 12.86
N ASP A 408 -7.34 3.17 13.38
CA ASP A 408 -8.35 2.11 13.45
C ASP A 408 -9.02 1.92 12.08
N LEU A 409 -8.43 1.05 11.27
CA LEU A 409 -8.88 0.75 9.91
C LEU A 409 -10.18 -0.07 9.87
N ARG A 410 -10.60 -0.68 11.00
CA ARG A 410 -11.83 -1.49 11.12
C ARG A 410 -13.01 -0.65 11.56
N GLY A 411 -12.83 0.14 12.61
CA GLY A 411 -13.86 1.00 13.20
C GLY A 411 -14.08 2.32 12.47
N SER A 412 -13.26 2.64 11.47
CA SER A 412 -13.39 3.83 10.63
C SER A 412 -13.63 3.48 9.16
N LEU A 413 -14.46 4.27 8.49
CA LEU A 413 -14.54 4.40 7.04
C LEU A 413 -13.77 5.65 6.63
N LEU A 414 -12.66 5.48 5.92
CA LEU A 414 -11.82 6.58 5.45
C LEU A 414 -12.48 7.19 4.21
N SER A 415 -13.09 8.38 4.35
CA SER A 415 -13.79 9.05 3.25
C SER A 415 -12.91 10.12 2.61
N LEU A 416 -12.62 9.97 1.31
CA LEU A 416 -11.93 11.01 0.52
C LEU A 416 -12.84 12.20 0.20
N ARG A 417 -14.16 12.01 0.23
CA ARG A 417 -15.13 13.07 -0.04
C ARG A 417 -15.16 14.11 1.07
N GLU A 418 -15.22 13.65 2.33
CA GLU A 418 -15.16 14.52 3.50
C GLU A 418 -13.72 14.78 3.99
N GLY A 419 -12.73 14.00 3.52
CA GLY A 419 -11.34 14.07 3.98
C GLY A 419 -11.17 13.62 5.44
N GLN A 420 -12.08 12.76 5.94
CA GLN A 420 -12.21 12.41 7.36
C GLN A 420 -12.49 10.91 7.58
N ALA A 421 -12.24 10.45 8.81
CA ALA A 421 -12.56 9.10 9.26
C ALA A 421 -13.98 9.08 9.85
N LEU A 422 -14.92 8.46 9.15
CA LEU A 422 -16.30 8.31 9.60
C LEU A 422 -16.41 7.08 10.51
N PRO A 423 -17.02 7.18 11.72
CA PRO A 423 -17.14 6.03 12.62
C PRO A 423 -18.12 4.98 12.05
N VAL A 424 -17.68 3.73 12.02
CA VAL A 424 -18.49 2.56 11.62
C VAL A 424 -19.46 2.13 12.72
N ALA A 425 -19.09 2.35 13.98
CA ALA A 425 -19.95 2.05 15.12
C ALA A 425 -21.25 2.87 15.06
N GLY A 426 -22.39 2.22 15.30
CA GLY A 426 -23.72 2.83 15.17
C GLY A 426 -24.37 2.69 13.79
N GLY A 427 -23.70 2.08 12.81
CA GLY A 427 -24.30 1.74 11.50
C GLY A 427 -24.48 2.91 10.53
N LEU A 428 -24.11 4.13 10.93
CA LEU A 428 -24.26 5.36 10.14
C LEU A 428 -23.81 5.21 8.67
N PRO A 429 -22.62 4.67 8.34
CA PRO A 429 -22.18 4.61 6.94
C PRO A 429 -22.93 3.57 6.10
N SER A 430 -23.27 2.42 6.68
CA SER A 430 -23.98 1.34 5.98
C SER A 430 -25.45 1.65 5.72
N ASN A 431 -26.05 2.52 6.54
CA ASN A 431 -27.44 2.96 6.37
C ASN A 431 -27.58 4.11 5.36
N LEU A 432 -26.50 4.87 5.11
CA LEU A 432 -26.47 5.97 4.14
C LEU A 432 -26.21 5.51 2.70
N TRP A 433 -25.41 4.46 2.52
CA TRP A 433 -25.01 3.97 1.20
C TRP A 433 -25.24 2.46 1.10
N GLU A 434 -26.40 2.09 0.55
CA GLU A 434 -26.74 0.68 0.31
C GLU A 434 -25.68 0.01 -0.59
N GLY A 435 -25.34 -1.24 -0.28
CA GLY A 435 -24.28 -1.98 -0.97
C GLY A 435 -22.86 -1.77 -0.42
N LEU A 436 -22.63 -0.84 0.52
CA LEU A 436 -21.31 -0.58 1.09
C LEU A 436 -20.77 -1.76 1.91
N ARG A 437 -19.81 -2.48 1.32
CA ARG A 437 -19.15 -3.66 1.94
C ARG A 437 -18.06 -3.24 2.91
N LEU A 438 -18.39 -3.18 4.19
CA LEU A 438 -17.43 -3.01 5.26
C LEU A 438 -16.62 -4.29 5.52
N GLY A 439 -15.41 -4.12 6.06
CA GLY A 439 -14.47 -5.20 6.28
C GLY A 439 -13.34 -4.83 7.25
N PRO A 440 -12.20 -5.54 7.20
CA PRO A 440 -11.03 -5.26 8.04
C PRO A 440 -10.35 -3.92 7.76
N MET A 441 -10.56 -3.35 6.56
CA MET A 441 -10.12 -2.03 6.15
C MET A 441 -11.22 -1.41 5.27
N ASN A 442 -11.58 -0.15 5.57
CA ASN A 442 -12.65 0.55 4.86
C ASN A 442 -12.12 1.86 4.28
N LEU A 443 -12.01 1.92 2.95
CA LEU A 443 -11.56 3.10 2.21
C LEU A 443 -12.61 3.37 1.12
N GLN A 444 -13.30 4.50 1.23
CA GLN A 444 -14.40 4.85 0.33
C GLN A 444 -13.84 5.35 -1.01
N ASP A 445 -14.48 4.97 -2.13
CA ASP A 445 -14.24 5.63 -3.41
C ASP A 445 -14.65 7.11 -3.32
N PRO A 446 -13.94 8.05 -3.98
CA PRO A 446 -14.30 9.48 -3.95
C PRO A 446 -15.66 9.80 -4.59
N PHE A 447 -16.16 8.94 -5.49
CA PHE A 447 -17.39 9.18 -6.25
C PHE A 447 -18.46 8.12 -5.99
N ASP A 448 -18.15 6.83 -6.19
CA ASP A 448 -19.06 5.71 -5.89
C ASP A 448 -19.08 5.46 -4.37
N LEU A 449 -19.89 6.20 -3.61
CA LEU A 449 -19.86 6.15 -2.14
C LEU A 449 -20.33 4.79 -1.57
N SER A 450 -20.99 3.96 -2.39
CA SER A 450 -21.29 2.55 -2.10
C SER A 450 -20.06 1.63 -2.19
N HIS A 451 -18.94 2.10 -2.75
CA HIS A 451 -17.77 1.28 -2.99
C HIS A 451 -16.66 1.49 -1.95
N ASN A 452 -16.43 0.46 -1.14
CA ASN A 452 -15.18 0.29 -0.41
C ASN A 452 -14.12 -0.33 -1.35
N VAL A 453 -13.13 0.45 -1.76
CA VAL A 453 -12.04 0.00 -2.66
C VAL A 453 -11.09 -1.01 -2.00
N ALA A 454 -11.16 -1.15 -0.66
CA ALA A 454 -10.41 -2.10 0.15
C ALA A 454 -11.25 -3.30 0.63
N ALA A 455 -12.48 -3.49 0.13
CA ALA A 455 -13.37 -4.58 0.57
C ALA A 455 -12.82 -6.00 0.36
N ASN A 456 -11.83 -6.18 -0.53
CA ASN A 456 -11.13 -7.45 -0.74
C ASN A 456 -10.01 -7.72 0.29
N VAL A 457 -9.62 -6.72 1.09
CA VAL A 457 -8.45 -6.78 1.97
C VAL A 457 -8.77 -7.53 3.26
N THR A 458 -8.05 -8.62 3.49
CA THR A 458 -8.26 -9.48 4.68
C THR A 458 -7.53 -8.95 5.93
N SER A 459 -7.98 -9.31 7.13
CA SER A 459 -7.35 -8.88 8.40
C SER A 459 -5.85 -9.21 8.49
N ARG A 460 -5.39 -10.29 7.85
CA ARG A 460 -3.95 -10.61 7.77
C ARG A 460 -3.16 -9.58 6.98
N VAL A 461 -3.75 -9.02 5.92
CA VAL A 461 -3.12 -7.99 5.08
C VAL A 461 -3.17 -6.63 5.77
N VAL A 462 -4.27 -6.30 6.46
CA VAL A 462 -4.39 -5.08 7.27
C VAL A 462 -3.36 -5.06 8.40
N GLY A 463 -3.28 -6.11 9.21
CA GLY A 463 -2.29 -6.18 10.28
C GLY A 463 -0.85 -6.22 9.75
N ARG A 464 -0.61 -6.81 8.57
CA ARG A 464 0.69 -6.71 7.89
C ARG A 464 1.00 -5.30 7.40
N LEU A 465 0.03 -4.56 6.88
CA LEU A 465 0.18 -3.15 6.50
C LEU A 465 0.59 -2.33 7.72
N GLN A 466 -0.15 -2.42 8.83
CA GLN A 466 0.17 -1.71 10.08
C GLN A 466 1.54 -2.11 10.65
N ASN A 467 1.88 -3.40 10.69
CA ASN A 467 3.19 -3.88 11.14
C ASN A 467 4.34 -3.36 10.24
N CYS A 468 4.18 -3.41 8.92
CA CYS A 468 5.16 -2.88 7.97
C CYS A 468 5.30 -1.36 8.07
N CYS A 469 4.19 -0.63 8.25
CA CYS A 469 4.17 0.80 8.51
C CYS A 469 4.91 1.13 9.82
N GLN A 470 4.62 0.44 10.93
CA GLN A 470 5.29 0.65 12.22
C GLN A 470 6.82 0.44 12.12
N ALA A 471 7.25 -0.58 11.38
CA ALA A 471 8.67 -0.84 11.10
C ALA A 471 9.29 0.25 10.22
N ALA A 472 8.59 0.69 9.17
CA ALA A 472 9.05 1.75 8.27
C ALA A 472 9.14 3.12 8.98
N ALA A 473 8.14 3.50 9.79
CA ALA A 473 8.16 4.70 10.63
C ALA A 473 9.34 4.68 11.62
N SER A 474 9.66 3.50 12.18
CA SER A 474 10.82 3.32 13.04
C SER A 474 12.15 3.47 12.29
N TYR A 475 12.22 3.02 11.04
CA TYR A 475 13.37 3.23 10.16
C TYR A 475 13.53 4.71 9.75
N CYS A 476 12.44 5.43 9.44
CA CYS A 476 12.48 6.85 9.08
C CYS A 476 12.98 7.77 10.23
N ARG A 477 12.88 7.32 11.48
CA ARG A 477 13.50 7.98 12.64
C ARG A 477 15.01 7.73 12.78
N SER A 478 15.62 6.93 11.91
CA SER A 478 17.05 6.60 11.97
C SER A 478 17.92 7.51 11.11
N LEU A 479 19.17 7.71 11.54
CA LEU A 479 20.20 8.41 10.74
C LEU A 479 20.48 7.75 9.38
N GLN A 480 20.14 6.45 9.21
CA GLN A 480 20.31 5.77 7.92
C GLN A 480 19.26 6.21 6.89
N TYR A 481 18.08 6.64 7.33
CA TYR A 481 17.10 7.28 6.46
C TYR A 481 17.46 8.75 6.21
N GLN A 482 17.74 9.48 7.28
CA GLN A 482 17.86 10.95 7.26
C GLN A 482 19.17 11.46 6.64
N CYS A 483 20.25 10.67 6.66
CA CYS A 483 21.57 11.13 6.25
C CYS A 483 22.17 10.27 5.12
N ARG A 484 22.70 10.95 4.09
CA ARG A 484 23.40 10.30 2.99
C ARG A 484 24.62 9.51 3.45
N SER A 485 24.80 8.30 2.91
CA SER A 485 25.98 7.49 3.23
C SER A 485 27.22 7.90 2.45
N SER A 486 28.25 8.39 3.15
CA SER A 486 29.58 8.73 2.60
C SER A 486 30.41 7.57 2.01
N ARG A 487 30.04 6.30 2.23
CA ARG A 487 30.82 5.12 1.80
C ARG A 487 30.00 4.05 1.05
N GLY A 488 29.10 4.47 0.16
CA GLY A 488 28.34 3.56 -0.72
C GLY A 488 27.54 2.49 0.04
N ARG A 489 26.87 2.87 1.13
CA ARG A 489 25.95 2.01 1.89
C ARG A 489 24.52 2.41 1.55
N ASP A 490 23.60 1.46 1.60
CA ASP A 490 22.17 1.72 1.46
C ASP A 490 21.69 2.72 2.51
N TRP A 491 20.95 3.74 2.06
CA TRP A 491 20.46 4.85 2.87
C TRP A 491 19.17 5.42 2.25
N GLY A 492 18.42 6.21 3.01
CA GLY A 492 17.19 6.84 2.53
C GLY A 492 16.14 5.81 2.10
N LEU A 493 15.70 5.86 0.84
CA LEU A 493 14.70 4.94 0.31
C LEU A 493 15.21 3.49 0.13
N LEU A 494 16.51 3.23 -0.01
CA LEU A 494 16.99 1.90 -0.44
C LEU A 494 16.49 0.76 0.47
N PRO A 495 16.62 0.84 1.81
CA PRO A 495 16.07 -0.19 2.72
C PRO A 495 14.53 -0.25 2.78
N LEU A 496 13.82 0.78 2.29
CA LEU A 496 12.37 0.73 2.14
C LEU A 496 11.97 -0.08 0.90
N LEU A 497 12.68 0.13 -0.21
CA LEU A 497 12.40 -0.46 -1.53
C LEU A 497 12.99 -1.86 -1.74
N GLN A 498 14.00 -2.24 -0.96
CA GLN A 498 14.57 -3.60 -1.01
C GLN A 498 13.51 -4.67 -0.67
N PRO A 499 13.55 -5.84 -1.34
CA PRO A 499 12.63 -6.93 -1.08
C PRO A 499 12.81 -7.45 0.36
N SER A 500 11.70 -7.69 1.04
CA SER A 500 11.75 -8.19 2.42
C SER A 500 12.19 -9.65 2.49
N SER A 501 13.02 -9.99 3.48
CA SER A 501 13.38 -11.39 3.74
C SER A 501 12.13 -12.25 4.06
N PRO A 502 12.16 -13.57 3.81
CA PRO A 502 11.04 -14.46 4.16
C PRO A 502 10.65 -14.35 5.64
N SER A 503 11.63 -14.28 6.54
CA SER A 503 11.41 -14.10 7.99
C SER A 503 10.75 -12.75 8.30
N SER A 504 11.15 -11.67 7.62
CA SER A 504 10.51 -10.36 7.74
C SER A 504 9.06 -10.39 7.28
N LEU A 505 8.76 -10.97 6.10
CA LEU A 505 7.40 -11.07 5.57
C LEU A 505 6.48 -11.92 6.45
N LEU A 506 6.98 -13.05 6.95
CA LEU A 506 6.25 -13.90 7.88
C LEU A 506 5.97 -13.16 9.19
N SER A 507 7.00 -12.58 9.80
CA SER A 507 6.86 -11.88 11.09
C SER A 507 5.97 -10.63 11.04
N ALA A 508 5.88 -9.97 9.89
CA ALA A 508 4.95 -8.88 9.67
C ALA A 508 3.50 -9.37 9.50
N THR A 509 3.28 -10.63 9.10
CA THR A 509 1.94 -11.19 8.88
C THR A 509 1.38 -11.79 10.17
N PRO A 510 0.40 -11.15 10.84
CA PRO A 510 -0.11 -11.67 12.10
C PRO A 510 -0.94 -12.93 11.91
N ILE A 511 -0.98 -13.74 12.96
CA ILE A 511 -1.73 -14.98 13.06
C ILE A 511 -3.09 -14.67 13.70
N PRO A 512 -4.22 -14.88 13.01
CA PRO A 512 -5.56 -14.67 13.59
C PRO A 512 -5.82 -15.65 14.74
N LEU A 513 -6.35 -15.15 15.86
CA LEU A 513 -6.74 -15.96 17.01
C LEU A 513 -8.27 -16.14 17.05
N PRO A 514 -8.80 -17.18 17.74
CA PRO A 514 -10.25 -17.30 17.94
C PRO A 514 -10.79 -16.18 18.84
N PRO A 515 -12.07 -15.77 18.66
CA PRO A 515 -12.66 -14.69 19.43
C PRO A 515 -12.78 -15.08 20.92
N ALA A 516 -12.22 -14.26 21.81
CA ALA A 516 -12.32 -14.44 23.26
C ALA A 516 -12.07 -13.11 24.02
N PRO A 517 -12.47 -13.02 25.31
CA PRO A 517 -12.05 -11.92 26.18
C PRO A 517 -10.52 -11.80 26.23
N PHE A 518 -9.99 -10.59 26.08
CA PHE A 518 -8.54 -10.36 25.91
C PHE A 518 -7.69 -10.92 27.06
N THR A 519 -8.17 -10.84 28.31
CA THR A 519 -7.53 -11.41 29.49
C THR A 519 -7.47 -12.95 29.44
N GLN A 520 -8.57 -13.60 29.06
CA GLN A 520 -8.63 -15.05 28.90
C GLN A 520 -7.76 -15.54 27.73
N LEU A 521 -7.79 -14.81 26.61
CA LEU A 521 -7.00 -15.10 25.42
C LEU A 521 -5.50 -15.03 25.69
N THR A 522 -5.05 -13.96 26.36
CA THR A 522 -3.63 -13.75 26.71
C THR A 522 -3.14 -14.76 27.75
N ALA A 523 -3.97 -15.13 28.74
CA ALA A 523 -3.64 -16.19 29.70
C ALA A 523 -3.54 -17.58 29.04
N ALA A 524 -4.51 -17.96 28.21
CA ALA A 524 -4.49 -19.23 27.49
C ALA A 524 -3.31 -19.32 26.51
N LEU A 525 -2.95 -18.21 25.84
CA LEU A 525 -1.78 -18.15 24.98
C LEU A 525 -0.47 -18.37 25.77
N ALA A 526 -0.32 -17.75 26.93
CA ALA A 526 0.84 -17.96 27.80
C ALA A 526 0.96 -19.43 28.24
N GLN A 527 -0.15 -20.06 28.64
CA GLN A 527 -0.20 -21.51 28.95
C GLN A 527 0.21 -22.39 27.75
N VAL A 528 -0.28 -22.10 26.54
CA VAL A 528 0.11 -22.85 25.33
C VAL A 528 1.60 -22.72 25.04
N LEU A 529 2.17 -21.51 25.14
CA LEU A 529 3.59 -21.27 24.92
C LEU A 529 4.43 -22.00 25.98
N GLN A 530 4.08 -21.87 27.26
CA GLN A 530 4.87 -22.42 28.37
C GLN A 530 4.72 -23.94 28.53
N GLU A 531 3.50 -24.48 28.47
CA GLU A 531 3.24 -25.89 28.78
C GLU A 531 3.20 -26.77 27.52
N ALA A 532 2.43 -26.36 26.50
CA ALA A 532 2.26 -27.16 25.29
C ALA A 532 3.52 -27.16 24.42
N LEU A 533 4.23 -26.03 24.33
CA LEU A 533 5.46 -25.87 23.55
C LEU A 533 6.74 -25.87 24.39
N GLY A 534 6.64 -25.62 25.70
CA GLY A 534 7.81 -25.61 26.57
C GLY A 534 8.70 -24.37 26.39
N CYS A 535 8.17 -23.28 25.87
CA CYS A 535 8.89 -22.01 25.79
C CYS A 535 9.24 -21.52 27.20
N HIS A 536 10.47 -21.05 27.40
CA HIS A 536 10.75 -20.14 28.51
C HIS A 536 10.18 -18.78 28.11
N ILE A 537 9.25 -18.24 28.90
CA ILE A 537 8.56 -16.98 28.61
C ILE A 537 8.89 -15.93 29.67
N GLU A 538 9.20 -14.72 29.23
CA GLU A 538 9.39 -13.53 30.06
C GLU A 538 8.40 -12.47 29.60
N GLN A 539 7.61 -11.92 30.53
CA GLN A 539 6.64 -10.88 30.18
C GLN A 539 7.36 -9.54 29.97
N GLY A 540 7.15 -8.91 28.81
CA GLY A 540 7.75 -7.62 28.48
C GLY A 540 7.07 -6.50 29.25
N THR A 541 7.55 -6.17 30.44
CA THR A 541 7.13 -4.95 31.14
C THR A 541 7.58 -3.73 30.35
N LYS A 542 6.64 -2.94 29.85
CA LYS A 542 6.93 -1.53 29.52
C LYS A 542 7.44 -0.88 30.80
N ARG A 543 8.72 -0.46 30.83
CA ARG A 543 9.22 0.39 31.92
C ARG A 543 8.45 1.71 31.89
N LEU A 544 7.40 1.79 32.69
CA LEU A 544 6.87 3.07 33.13
C LEU A 544 8.01 3.72 33.94
N ARG A 545 8.53 4.86 33.49
CA ARG A 545 9.33 5.73 34.36
C ARG A 545 8.35 6.24 35.42
N SER A 546 8.43 5.70 36.63
CA SER A 546 7.78 6.33 37.76
C SER A 546 8.59 7.57 38.11
N GLU A 547 8.03 8.74 37.81
CA GLU A 547 8.23 9.86 38.71
C GLU A 547 7.51 9.54 40.03
N GLY A 548 7.99 10.11 41.13
CA GLY A 548 7.57 9.72 42.47
C GLY A 548 8.49 10.33 43.52
N GLY A 549 8.47 11.65 43.66
CA GLY A 549 9.00 12.32 44.84
C GLY A 549 8.06 12.12 46.04
N GLY A 550 8.62 11.85 47.22
CA GLY A 550 7.81 11.55 48.41
C GLY A 550 8.64 11.17 49.63
N THR A 551 9.33 12.16 50.20
CA THR A 551 9.88 12.26 51.58
C THR A 551 9.70 11.09 52.56
N GLY A 552 10.83 10.64 53.15
CA GLY A 552 10.84 9.83 54.38
C GLY A 552 12.25 9.47 54.87
N GLU A 553 12.85 10.30 55.72
CA GLU A 553 13.98 9.88 56.58
C GLU A 553 13.44 9.04 57.77
N PRO A 554 14.23 8.10 58.33
CA PRO A 554 15.11 8.45 59.45
C PRO A 554 16.51 7.78 59.46
N SER A 555 17.53 8.65 59.55
CA SER A 555 18.76 8.63 60.36
C SER A 555 19.40 7.35 60.99
N GLN A 556 20.74 7.45 61.08
CA GLN A 556 21.72 6.83 62.02
C GLN A 556 22.53 5.56 61.62
N GLY A 557 23.85 5.78 61.44
CA GLY A 557 24.88 5.08 62.24
C GLY A 557 25.99 4.31 61.48
N GLY A 558 27.29 4.64 61.68
CA GLY A 558 28.37 3.64 61.42
C GLY A 558 29.69 4.03 60.70
N THR A 559 30.24 5.23 60.91
CA THR A 559 31.69 5.49 61.17
C THR A 559 32.85 4.74 60.46
N SER A 560 33.51 5.43 59.52
CA SER A 560 34.97 5.73 59.36
C SER A 560 36.11 4.85 59.95
N LYS A 561 37.15 4.60 59.11
CA LYS A 561 38.61 4.94 59.25
C LYS A 561 39.48 4.10 58.26
N ARG A 562 40.73 4.41 57.87
CA ARG A 562 41.57 5.64 57.67
C ARG A 562 42.96 5.16 57.17
N LEU A 563 43.76 6.06 56.55
CA LEU A 563 45.26 6.14 56.57
C LEU A 563 46.08 5.88 55.26
N LYS A 564 46.73 6.97 54.80
CA LYS A 564 48.14 7.04 54.35
C LYS A 564 49.08 6.66 55.53
N LEU A 565 50.35 6.28 55.40
CA LEU A 565 51.41 6.58 54.42
C LEU A 565 52.55 5.55 54.65
N ASP A 566 53.42 5.30 53.67
CA ASP A 566 54.88 5.39 53.87
C ASP A 566 55.64 5.27 52.53
N GLY A 567 56.91 5.66 52.49
CA GLY A 567 57.76 5.53 51.30
C GLY A 567 59.24 5.39 51.66
N GLN A 568 60.14 5.49 50.65
CA GLN A 568 61.45 6.19 50.68
C GLN A 568 62.58 5.53 49.83
N LYS A 569 63.22 6.33 48.93
CA LYS A 569 64.59 6.19 48.33
C LYS A 569 64.82 4.99 47.36
N SER A 570 65.82 4.91 46.47
CA SER A 570 66.99 5.75 46.01
C SER A 570 67.59 5.07 44.73
N CYS A 571 68.41 5.64 43.82
CA CYS A 571 68.79 7.00 43.36
C CYS A 571 69.54 6.86 41.98
N GLU A 572 69.78 7.98 41.26
CA GLU A 572 70.78 8.15 40.17
C GLU A 572 70.62 7.29 38.88
N GLY A 573 71.11 7.65 37.68
CA GLY A 573 71.86 8.83 37.23
C GLY A 573 72.98 8.43 36.24
N GLY A 574 72.88 8.80 34.95
CA GLY A 574 73.93 8.49 33.96
C GLY A 574 73.60 8.93 32.52
N GLN A 575 74.57 9.56 31.85
CA GLN A 575 74.53 10.00 30.44
C GLN A 575 75.28 9.01 29.54
N GLU A 576 75.01 8.97 28.23
CA GLU A 576 76.05 8.94 27.18
C GLU A 576 75.49 9.20 25.76
N GLU A 577 76.39 9.46 24.80
CA GLU A 577 76.12 10.10 23.51
C GLU A 577 76.22 9.16 22.27
N GLN A 578 75.83 9.71 21.10
CA GLN A 578 76.44 9.48 19.77
C GLN A 578 76.31 8.10 19.07
N GLN A 579 75.51 8.05 18.00
CA GLN A 579 75.99 8.09 16.60
C GLN A 579 74.79 7.96 15.62
N GLY A 580 74.90 8.51 14.41
CA GLY A 580 73.76 8.62 13.48
C GLY A 580 74.05 8.17 12.05
N ARG A 581 73.04 8.27 11.17
CA ARG A 581 73.21 8.61 9.74
C ARG A 581 71.87 8.85 9.01
N ALA A 582 71.78 10.04 8.42
CA ALA A 582 71.19 10.39 7.10
C ALA A 582 69.80 9.88 6.68
N GLY A 583 68.90 10.79 6.26
CA GLY A 583 67.82 10.40 5.36
C GLY A 583 66.64 11.34 5.07
N GLY A 584 66.83 12.65 4.88
CA GLY A 584 65.87 13.48 4.10
C GLY A 584 64.56 13.90 4.78
N HIS A 585 64.57 15.07 5.44
CA HIS A 585 63.37 15.87 5.63
C HIS A 585 63.18 16.84 4.45
N SER A 586 61.92 17.13 4.12
CA SER A 586 61.53 18.43 3.56
C SER A 586 60.49 19.01 4.52
N GLU A 587 60.91 20.04 5.26
CA GLU A 587 60.08 20.92 6.09
C GLU A 587 59.16 21.75 5.16
N ASP A 588 57.86 21.86 5.47
CA ASP A 588 57.23 22.91 6.31
C ASP A 588 57.39 24.34 5.76
N GLY A 589 56.41 25.23 5.85
CA GLY A 589 55.04 25.14 6.41
C GLY A 589 54.33 26.47 6.05
N VAL A 590 53.58 27.20 6.87
CA VAL A 590 52.97 27.10 8.23
C VAL A 590 51.74 28.05 8.15
N GLU A 591 50.60 27.80 8.81
CA GLU A 591 50.13 28.44 10.07
C GLU A 591 48.81 27.72 10.43
N GLU A 592 48.67 26.99 11.54
CA GLU A 592 48.71 27.38 12.97
C GLU A 592 47.47 28.22 13.36
N MET A 593 46.38 27.63 13.87
CA MET A 593 46.11 27.05 15.21
C MET A 593 45.79 28.10 16.30
N ALA A 594 44.60 27.99 16.90
CA ALA A 594 44.28 28.54 18.21
C ALA A 594 43.17 27.70 18.87
N ILE A 595 43.37 27.30 20.13
CA ILE A 595 42.40 26.58 20.97
C ILE A 595 42.44 27.23 22.36
N GLU A 596 41.27 27.60 22.89
CA GLU A 596 40.94 27.77 24.31
C GLU A 596 39.41 28.00 24.39
N ALA A 597 38.66 27.79 25.47
CA ALA A 597 38.58 26.78 26.53
C ALA A 597 37.47 27.27 27.50
N GLY A 598 36.43 26.44 27.76
CA GLY A 598 35.50 26.60 28.89
C GLY A 598 34.21 27.41 28.66
N GLU A 599 33.09 27.21 29.38
CA GLU A 599 32.71 26.20 30.39
C GLU A 599 31.16 25.96 30.38
N SER A 600 30.65 25.16 31.32
CA SER A 600 29.32 24.52 31.40
C SER A 600 28.08 25.40 31.75
N VAL A 601 26.86 24.84 31.54
CA VAL A 601 25.57 24.91 32.33
C VAL A 601 24.41 24.44 31.40
N GLN A 602 23.88 23.22 31.53
CA GLN A 602 22.71 22.73 32.32
C GLN A 602 21.29 23.07 31.80
N ASP A 603 20.37 22.11 32.03
CA ASP A 603 18.94 22.01 31.65
C ASP A 603 18.06 23.27 31.88
N TRP A 604 16.99 23.43 31.08
CA TRP A 604 15.60 23.16 31.52
C TRP A 604 14.55 23.27 30.39
N ALA A 605 13.30 22.93 30.73
CA ALA A 605 12.27 22.41 29.83
C ALA A 605 11.21 23.41 29.30
N MET A 606 10.38 22.88 28.40
CA MET A 606 9.06 23.35 27.96
C MET A 606 8.33 24.34 28.90
N ARG A 607 7.84 25.44 28.33
CA ARG A 607 6.67 26.18 28.85
C ARG A 607 5.74 26.61 27.72
N SER A 608 4.44 26.43 27.95
CA SER A 608 3.35 26.91 27.10
C SER A 608 3.21 28.45 27.18
N PRO A 609 2.66 29.11 26.15
CA PRO A 609 2.40 30.54 26.20
C PRO A 609 1.18 30.86 27.08
N GLY A 610 1.35 31.78 28.03
CA GLY A 610 0.29 32.37 28.84
C GLY A 610 -0.19 33.72 28.29
N GLN A 611 -1.38 34.14 28.70
CA GLN A 611 -2.04 35.38 28.27
C GLN A 611 -1.28 36.67 28.68
N PRO A 612 -1.45 37.79 27.95
CA PRO A 612 -0.97 39.10 28.39
C PRO A 612 -1.88 39.69 29.47
N GLY A 613 -1.28 40.15 30.57
CA GLY A 613 -1.97 40.81 31.68
C GLY A 613 -1.98 42.35 31.59
N GLU A 614 -2.95 42.96 32.27
CA GLU A 614 -3.18 44.41 32.33
C GLU A 614 -2.06 45.20 33.03
N LEU A 615 -1.96 46.48 32.68
CA LEU A 615 -1.42 47.54 33.55
C LEU A 615 -2.39 48.72 33.58
N ALA A 616 -2.63 49.25 34.77
CA ALA A 616 -3.43 50.44 35.06
C ALA A 616 -2.69 51.25 36.16
N PRO A 617 -3.20 52.41 36.65
CA PRO A 617 -4.19 53.33 36.09
C PRO A 617 -3.65 54.79 36.01
N MET A 618 -4.39 55.72 35.41
CA MET A 618 -4.39 57.15 35.82
C MET A 618 -5.70 57.87 35.45
N THR A 619 -6.00 58.94 36.17
CA THR A 619 -7.33 59.57 36.29
C THR A 619 -7.61 60.74 35.34
N GLY A 620 -8.88 60.93 34.92
CA GLY A 620 -9.50 62.28 34.99
C GLY A 620 -10.35 62.82 33.81
N LYS A 621 -11.60 63.19 34.16
CA LYS A 621 -12.45 64.29 33.63
C LYS A 621 -13.21 64.19 32.28
N HIS A 622 -14.54 64.11 32.43
CA HIS A 622 -15.63 64.91 31.82
C HIS A 622 -15.38 65.82 30.60
N LEU A 623 -16.22 65.66 29.55
CA LEU A 623 -17.33 66.56 29.10
C LEU A 623 -18.17 65.75 28.06
N GLY A 624 -19.52 65.76 28.03
CA GLY A 624 -20.42 66.77 27.42
C GLY A 624 -20.56 66.56 25.89
N THR A 625 -21.72 66.59 25.20
CA THR A 625 -23.15 66.82 25.54
C THR A 625 -24.04 66.48 24.30
N GLY A 626 -25.38 66.34 24.47
CA GLY A 626 -26.38 66.17 23.38
C GLY A 626 -27.03 64.77 23.37
N GLU A 627 -28.29 64.52 23.73
CA GLU A 627 -29.59 65.15 23.39
C GLU A 627 -29.90 65.08 21.89
N GLU A 628 -31.10 64.72 21.41
CA GLU A 628 -32.40 64.43 22.06
C GLU A 628 -33.27 63.56 21.11
N GLY A 629 -34.35 62.89 21.59
CA GLY A 629 -35.25 62.15 20.68
C GLY A 629 -36.20 61.12 21.31
N ARG A 630 -37.25 61.59 21.99
CA ARG A 630 -38.27 60.73 22.66
C ARG A 630 -39.18 59.99 21.68
N SER A 631 -39.55 58.75 22.01
CA SER A 631 -40.92 58.39 22.44
C SER A 631 -41.09 56.88 22.70
N GLY A 632 -41.67 56.53 23.86
CA GLY A 632 -42.27 55.20 24.10
C GLY A 632 -43.81 55.35 24.17
N PRO A 633 -44.52 54.66 25.08
CA PRO A 633 -44.12 53.46 25.84
C PRO A 633 -45.26 52.42 26.02
N ALA A 634 -44.94 51.29 26.66
CA ALA A 634 -45.85 50.44 27.47
C ALA A 634 -47.00 49.70 26.70
N ALA A 635 -47.70 48.70 27.25
CA ALA A 635 -47.68 48.16 28.62
C ALA A 635 -48.20 46.69 28.69
N LEU A 636 -47.76 45.98 29.74
CA LEU A 636 -48.43 44.90 30.51
C LEU A 636 -48.40 43.47 29.91
N ALA A 637 -47.82 42.42 30.52
CA ALA A 637 -47.63 42.02 31.94
C ALA A 637 -48.97 41.85 32.69
N GLU A 638 -49.32 40.69 33.26
CA GLU A 638 -48.84 40.17 34.56
C GLU A 638 -49.23 38.67 34.67
N GLN A 639 -48.29 37.76 34.99
CA GLN A 639 -48.04 37.10 36.29
C GLN A 639 -49.04 35.98 36.72
N GLY A 640 -48.62 34.92 37.43
CA GLY A 640 -47.33 34.67 38.10
C GLY A 640 -47.06 33.19 38.47
N PRO A 641 -46.73 32.84 39.73
CA PRO A 641 -45.31 32.88 40.16
C PRO A 641 -44.81 31.66 40.99
N ARG A 642 -43.51 31.71 41.37
CA ARG A 642 -42.67 30.74 42.16
C ARG A 642 -42.10 29.57 41.32
N GLY A 643 -40.88 29.08 41.55
CA GLY A 643 -39.82 29.34 42.54
C GLY A 643 -38.53 28.54 42.18
N PRO A 644 -37.39 28.73 42.87
CA PRO A 644 -36.10 28.85 42.15
C PRO A 644 -35.07 27.71 42.25
N ALA A 645 -34.05 27.84 41.39
CA ALA A 645 -32.64 27.40 41.49
C ALA A 645 -32.24 25.96 41.07
N ALA A 646 -31.40 25.87 40.02
CA ALA A 646 -30.02 25.37 40.12
C ALA A 646 -29.17 25.68 38.85
N ALA A 647 -27.95 26.17 39.09
CA ALA A 647 -26.74 26.30 38.25
C ALA A 647 -26.79 26.02 36.72
N GLN A 648 -26.34 27.01 35.93
CA GLN A 648 -25.61 26.77 34.69
C GLN A 648 -24.14 26.42 35.02
N GLU A 649 -23.63 25.31 34.48
CA GLU A 649 -22.20 25.12 34.25
C GLU A 649 -21.97 24.86 32.76
N GLY A 650 -21.25 25.77 32.10
CA GLY A 650 -20.71 25.52 30.76
C GLY A 650 -19.46 24.67 30.86
N SER A 651 -19.45 23.51 30.21
CA SER A 651 -18.24 22.69 30.06
C SER A 651 -17.80 22.68 28.59
N GLN A 652 -16.55 23.08 28.37
CA GLN A 652 -15.90 22.99 27.07
C GLN A 652 -15.77 21.52 26.67
N ALA A 653 -16.12 21.20 25.42
CA ALA A 653 -15.90 19.86 24.88
C ALA A 653 -14.39 19.63 24.65
N GLU A 654 -13.70 19.00 25.61
CA GLU A 654 -12.34 18.48 25.37
C GLU A 654 -12.36 17.46 24.23
N ALA A 655 -11.50 17.67 23.23
CA ALA A 655 -11.26 16.69 22.19
C ALA A 655 -10.74 15.38 22.79
N GLY A 656 -11.38 14.27 22.43
CA GLY A 656 -11.16 12.98 23.08
C GLY A 656 -9.72 12.48 23.02
N LYS A 657 -9.10 12.28 24.19
CA LYS A 657 -7.91 11.44 24.35
C LYS A 657 -8.25 10.02 23.89
N GLY A 658 -7.79 9.63 22.71
CA GLY A 658 -7.97 8.28 22.19
C GLY A 658 -7.45 7.24 23.18
N ALA A 659 -8.30 6.28 23.54
CA ALA A 659 -7.93 5.20 24.45
C ALA A 659 -6.79 4.37 23.83
N LEU A 660 -5.61 4.34 24.47
CA LEU A 660 -4.52 3.47 24.02
C LEU A 660 -4.95 2.01 24.14
N LEU A 661 -5.26 1.40 22.99
CA LEU A 661 -5.57 -0.01 22.86
C LEU A 661 -4.45 -0.85 23.50
N SER A 662 -4.81 -1.74 24.42
CA SER A 662 -3.80 -2.49 25.16
C SER A 662 -3.14 -3.54 24.28
N SER A 663 -1.83 -3.71 24.47
CA SER A 663 -1.03 -4.75 23.82
C SER A 663 -0.15 -5.42 24.84
N VAL A 664 -0.09 -6.76 24.76
CA VAL A 664 0.70 -7.60 25.67
C VAL A 664 1.76 -8.31 24.85
N GLY A 665 2.99 -8.34 25.35
CA GLY A 665 4.14 -8.96 24.70
C GLY A 665 4.92 -9.87 25.64
N TRP A 666 5.37 -11.01 25.10
CA TRP A 666 6.26 -11.95 25.78
C TRP A 666 7.51 -12.20 24.94
N ARG A 667 8.67 -12.21 25.59
CA ARG A 667 9.90 -12.76 25.03
C ARG A 667 9.89 -14.27 25.25
N CYS A 668 10.09 -15.04 24.19
CA CYS A 668 10.05 -16.49 24.21
C CYS A 668 11.41 -17.08 23.79
N ALA A 669 11.85 -18.13 24.49
CA ALA A 669 13.04 -18.89 24.14
C ALA A 669 12.72 -20.39 24.02
N LEU A 670 13.17 -21.01 22.93
CA LEU A 670 13.07 -22.44 22.66
C LEU A 670 14.47 -23.04 22.51
N CYS A 671 14.75 -24.11 23.26
CA CYS A 671 16.01 -24.85 23.19
C CYS A 671 15.93 -26.11 22.29
N HIS A 672 14.73 -26.43 21.76
CA HIS A 672 14.43 -27.68 21.05
C HIS A 672 13.53 -27.43 19.84
N ARG A 673 13.64 -28.25 18.79
CA ARG A 673 12.79 -28.18 17.58
C ARG A 673 11.38 -28.75 17.80
N VAL A 674 10.64 -28.18 18.75
CA VAL A 674 9.33 -28.70 19.25
C VAL A 674 8.20 -28.69 18.22
N TRP A 675 8.38 -27.99 17.10
CA TRP A 675 7.47 -27.97 15.96
C TRP A 675 7.61 -29.21 15.05
N GLN A 676 8.79 -29.83 15.01
CA GLN A 676 9.07 -30.99 14.17
C GLN A 676 8.75 -32.31 14.90
N GLY A 677 8.46 -33.39 14.17
CA GLY A 677 8.30 -34.73 14.74
C GLY A 677 7.05 -35.00 15.60
N ARG A 678 6.27 -33.98 15.97
CA ARG A 678 5.08 -34.10 16.86
C ARG A 678 4.12 -35.24 16.48
N ARG A 679 3.87 -35.48 15.18
CA ARG A 679 3.00 -36.59 14.71
C ARG A 679 3.53 -37.97 15.11
N ARG A 680 4.85 -38.21 15.04
CA ARG A 680 5.49 -39.48 15.43
C ARG A 680 5.47 -39.67 16.95
N ALA A 681 5.72 -38.60 17.70
CA ALA A 681 5.64 -38.60 19.17
C ALA A 681 4.20 -38.92 19.66
N ARG A 682 3.17 -38.27 19.11
CA ARG A 682 1.76 -38.58 19.42
C ARG A 682 1.42 -40.06 19.21
N ARG A 683 1.77 -40.65 18.05
CA ARG A 683 1.49 -42.06 17.76
C ARG A 683 2.14 -43.00 18.78
N ARG A 684 3.40 -42.75 19.16
CA ARG A 684 4.10 -43.52 20.22
C ARG A 684 3.40 -43.38 21.58
N LEU A 685 2.99 -42.17 21.96
CA LEU A 685 2.26 -41.95 23.21
C LEU A 685 0.85 -42.57 23.21
N GLN A 686 0.22 -42.71 22.04
CA GLN A 686 -1.06 -43.41 21.89
C GLN A 686 -0.90 -44.93 22.01
N GLN A 687 0.13 -45.51 21.41
CA GLN A 687 0.47 -46.93 21.57
C GLN A 687 0.81 -47.30 23.03
N ILE A 688 1.46 -46.40 23.78
CA ILE A 688 1.70 -46.57 25.22
C ILE A 688 0.42 -46.43 26.06
N LYS A 689 -0.69 -45.95 25.48
CA LYS A 689 -1.97 -45.68 26.17
C LYS A 689 -3.07 -46.72 25.85
N GLU A 690 -2.70 -47.89 25.34
CA GLU A 690 -3.58 -49.06 25.18
C GLU A 690 -4.03 -49.59 26.56
N GLY A 691 -5.05 -48.97 27.13
CA GLY A 691 -5.57 -49.33 28.47
C GLY A 691 -6.47 -48.31 29.17
N GLY A 692 -6.88 -47.20 28.53
CA GLY A 692 -7.75 -46.20 29.16
C GLY A 692 -8.72 -45.55 28.15
N GLY A 693 -10.01 -45.57 28.49
CA GLY A 693 -11.11 -45.21 27.58
C GLY A 693 -11.09 -43.77 27.06
N ALA A 694 -11.73 -43.57 25.90
CA ALA A 694 -11.85 -42.28 25.23
C ALA A 694 -12.96 -41.42 25.88
N GLY A 695 -12.61 -40.72 26.96
CA GLY A 695 -13.39 -39.58 27.43
C GLY A 695 -13.20 -38.36 26.52
N ALA A 696 -14.24 -37.53 26.39
CA ALA A 696 -14.14 -36.23 25.72
C ALA A 696 -13.31 -35.28 26.60
N GLY A 697 -11.99 -35.27 26.37
CA GLY A 697 -11.03 -34.61 27.25
C GLY A 697 -11.23 -33.10 27.36
N THR A 698 -11.21 -32.62 28.60
CA THR A 698 -11.24 -31.19 28.95
C THR A 698 -10.05 -30.43 28.34
N GLY A 699 -10.13 -29.09 28.24
CA GLY A 699 -9.02 -28.28 27.74
C GLY A 699 -7.69 -28.52 28.48
N ALA A 700 -7.76 -28.78 29.80
CA ALA A 700 -6.61 -29.15 30.62
C ALA A 700 -5.99 -30.51 30.22
N GLU A 701 -6.80 -31.52 29.87
CA GLU A 701 -6.29 -32.81 29.36
C GLU A 701 -5.64 -32.67 27.99
N TRP A 702 -6.17 -31.80 27.13
CA TRP A 702 -5.55 -31.47 25.85
C TRP A 702 -4.16 -30.84 26.08
N LEU A 703 -4.06 -29.85 26.97
CA LEU A 703 -2.81 -29.18 27.32
C LEU A 703 -1.77 -30.15 27.88
N ALA A 704 -2.16 -30.98 28.85
CA ALA A 704 -1.31 -32.01 29.44
C ALA A 704 -0.82 -33.05 28.42
N THR A 705 -1.66 -33.37 27.42
CA THR A 705 -1.31 -34.27 26.31
C THR A 705 -0.25 -33.64 25.39
N GLU A 706 -0.41 -32.37 25.01
CA GLU A 706 0.61 -31.64 24.22
C GLU A 706 1.93 -31.49 24.98
N ALA A 707 1.87 -31.18 26.27
CA ALA A 707 3.05 -31.08 27.14
C ALA A 707 3.80 -32.43 27.23
N ARG A 708 3.08 -33.56 27.17
CA ARG A 708 3.69 -34.90 27.11
C ARG A 708 4.36 -35.16 25.75
N VAL A 709 3.74 -34.75 24.64
CA VAL A 709 4.34 -34.80 23.28
C VAL A 709 5.64 -34.00 23.24
N THR A 710 5.64 -32.78 23.77
CA THR A 710 6.82 -31.90 23.80
C THR A 710 7.94 -32.47 24.68
N ARG A 711 7.61 -33.03 25.86
CA ARG A 711 8.61 -33.73 26.70
C ARG A 711 9.23 -34.93 25.99
N GLN A 712 8.46 -35.71 25.23
CA GLN A 712 9.02 -36.83 24.47
C GLN A 712 9.97 -36.36 23.35
N LEU A 713 9.68 -35.23 22.70
CA LEU A 713 10.60 -34.65 21.69
C LEU A 713 11.92 -34.17 22.31
N ARG A 714 11.91 -33.68 23.56
CA ARG A 714 13.13 -33.35 24.33
C ARG A 714 13.92 -34.59 24.74
N GLY A 715 13.25 -35.66 25.16
CA GLY A 715 13.92 -36.92 25.52
C GLY A 715 14.61 -37.62 24.33
N LEU A 716 14.20 -37.30 23.10
CA LEU A 716 14.78 -37.86 21.88
C LEU A 716 16.00 -37.09 21.35
N SER A 717 16.36 -35.92 21.91
CA SER A 717 17.50 -35.12 21.43
C SER A 717 18.85 -35.46 22.09
N GLY A 718 18.90 -36.45 22.98
CA GLY A 718 20.14 -37.11 23.44
C GLY A 718 21.08 -36.31 24.34
N THR A 719 20.81 -35.04 24.60
CA THR A 719 21.61 -34.19 25.50
C THR A 719 20.88 -33.91 26.81
N GLU A 720 21.45 -34.39 27.92
CA GLU A 720 21.11 -33.90 29.25
C GLU A 720 21.43 -32.40 29.34
N GLN A 721 20.52 -31.61 29.90
CA GLN A 721 20.67 -30.15 29.92
C GLN A 721 21.61 -29.72 31.04
N THR A 722 22.80 -29.26 30.68
CA THR A 722 23.61 -28.40 31.55
C THR A 722 22.90 -27.05 31.75
N PRO A 723 22.83 -26.50 32.98
CA PRO A 723 22.30 -25.16 33.21
C PRO A 723 23.17 -24.12 32.49
N GLY A 724 22.62 -23.45 31.48
CA GLY A 724 23.34 -22.44 30.68
C GLY A 724 23.41 -22.70 29.18
N ALA A 725 22.75 -23.75 28.66
CA ALA A 725 22.67 -23.98 27.21
C ALA A 725 22.04 -22.78 26.46
N GLU A 726 22.69 -22.32 25.38
CA GLU A 726 22.16 -21.22 24.56
C GLU A 726 20.81 -21.59 23.91
N PRO A 727 19.84 -20.67 23.86
CA PRO A 727 18.56 -20.94 23.23
C PRO A 727 18.71 -21.08 21.70
N LEU A 728 18.19 -22.17 21.16
CA LEU A 728 18.20 -22.52 19.73
C LEU A 728 17.45 -21.49 18.88
N LEU A 729 16.36 -20.93 19.40
CA LEU A 729 15.59 -19.85 18.77
C LEU A 729 14.95 -18.96 19.84
N THR A 730 15.09 -17.65 19.69
CA THR A 730 14.37 -16.66 20.53
C THR A 730 13.54 -15.71 19.66
N PHE A 731 12.36 -15.35 20.14
CA PHE A 731 11.36 -14.57 19.42
C PHE A 731 10.48 -13.77 20.39
N VAL A 732 9.84 -12.70 19.92
CA VAL A 732 8.79 -11.98 20.65
C VAL A 732 7.44 -12.44 20.12
N VAL A 733 6.47 -12.55 21.03
CA VAL A 733 5.06 -12.78 20.73
C VAL A 733 4.27 -11.58 21.27
N SER A 734 3.52 -10.90 20.42
CA SER A 734 2.72 -9.72 20.78
C SER A 734 1.26 -9.88 20.35
N VAL A 735 0.31 -9.50 21.19
CA VAL A 735 -1.14 -9.51 20.88
C VAL A 735 -1.71 -8.10 20.97
N SER A 736 -2.48 -7.69 19.97
CA SER A 736 -3.30 -6.47 19.96
C SER A 736 -4.72 -6.77 20.46
N GLN A 737 -5.26 -5.94 21.35
CA GLN A 737 -6.64 -6.04 21.82
C GLN A 737 -7.67 -5.77 20.72
N ALA A 738 -7.39 -4.87 19.78
CA ALA A 738 -8.34 -4.46 18.74
C ALA A 738 -8.60 -5.57 17.69
N ASP A 739 -7.53 -6.25 17.26
CA ASP A 739 -7.60 -7.19 16.13
C ASP A 739 -7.68 -8.66 16.55
N GLN A 740 -7.51 -8.95 17.85
CA GLN A 740 -7.31 -10.30 18.39
C GLN A 740 -6.32 -11.13 17.55
N ALA A 741 -5.22 -10.49 17.17
CA ALA A 741 -4.22 -11.03 16.26
C ALA A 741 -2.85 -11.07 16.93
N LEU A 742 -2.08 -12.08 16.56
CA LEU A 742 -0.78 -12.41 17.15
C LEU A 742 0.36 -12.09 16.17
N THR A 743 1.21 -11.14 16.52
CA THR A 743 2.45 -10.87 15.77
C THR A 743 3.59 -11.64 16.42
N VAL A 744 4.39 -12.36 15.63
CA VAL A 744 5.53 -13.15 16.11
C VAL A 744 6.79 -12.68 15.39
N THR A 745 7.80 -12.20 16.10
CA THR A 745 9.03 -11.64 15.50
C THR A 745 10.29 -12.35 15.98
N PRO A 746 11.24 -12.70 15.10
CA PRO A 746 12.50 -13.32 15.52
C PRO A 746 13.40 -12.32 16.25
N LEU A 747 14.18 -12.81 17.23
CA LEU A 747 15.19 -12.04 17.95
C LEU A 747 16.60 -12.60 17.73
N ARG A 748 16.75 -13.92 17.84
CA ARG A 748 17.99 -14.66 17.56
C ARG A 748 17.63 -15.97 16.91
N ASP A 749 18.01 -16.13 15.65
CA ASP A 749 17.80 -17.32 14.84
C ASP A 749 19.11 -17.70 14.14
N SER A 750 19.99 -18.41 14.85
CA SER A 750 21.33 -18.78 14.37
C SER A 750 21.33 -19.93 13.35
N GLN A 751 20.16 -20.48 13.01
CA GLN A 751 20.02 -21.62 12.09
C GLN A 751 18.96 -21.39 10.98
N GLY A 752 18.34 -20.21 10.90
CA GLY A 752 17.30 -19.90 9.91
C GLY A 752 15.99 -20.69 10.12
N LEU A 753 15.67 -21.07 11.36
CA LEU A 753 14.56 -21.94 11.74
C LEU A 753 13.25 -21.20 12.03
N PHE A 754 13.27 -19.86 12.09
CA PHE A 754 12.09 -19.06 12.36
C PHE A 754 10.92 -19.32 11.39
N PRO A 755 11.12 -19.47 10.06
CA PRO A 755 10.03 -19.78 9.14
C PRO A 755 9.29 -21.08 9.48
N ASP A 756 10.00 -22.14 9.86
CA ASP A 756 9.39 -23.43 10.24
C ASP A 756 8.55 -23.29 11.52
N LEU A 757 9.08 -22.60 12.53
CA LEU A 757 8.35 -22.28 13.74
C LEU A 757 7.10 -21.47 13.40
N HIS A 758 7.22 -20.44 12.56
CA HIS A 758 6.11 -19.53 12.24
C HIS A 758 4.94 -20.27 11.55
N HIS A 759 5.23 -21.09 10.54
CA HIS A 759 4.21 -21.91 9.88
C HIS A 759 3.57 -22.93 10.84
N PHE A 760 4.36 -23.51 11.75
CA PHE A 760 3.82 -24.37 12.80
C PHE A 760 2.87 -23.60 13.74
N LEU A 761 3.27 -22.42 14.23
CA LEU A 761 2.45 -21.60 15.12
C LEU A 761 1.16 -21.12 14.44
N GLN A 762 1.20 -20.81 13.14
CA GLN A 762 0.04 -20.43 12.33
C GLN A 762 -1.08 -21.49 12.33
N VAL A 763 -0.71 -22.77 12.37
CA VAL A 763 -1.67 -23.89 12.43
C VAL A 763 -1.99 -24.27 13.88
N PHE A 764 -0.96 -24.33 14.73
CA PHE A 764 -1.06 -24.88 16.07
C PHE A 764 -1.80 -23.94 17.04
N LEU A 765 -1.46 -22.64 17.08
CA LEU A 765 -2.02 -21.73 18.09
C LEU A 765 -3.54 -21.53 17.94
N PRO A 766 -4.11 -21.30 16.74
CA PRO A 766 -5.56 -21.17 16.59
C PRO A 766 -6.32 -22.47 16.89
N GLN A 767 -5.69 -23.64 16.76
CA GLN A 767 -6.27 -24.93 17.18
C GLN A 767 -6.17 -25.12 18.70
N ALA A 768 -5.02 -24.79 19.29
CA ALA A 768 -4.78 -24.87 20.72
C ALA A 768 -5.76 -24.03 21.53
N LEU A 769 -5.90 -22.75 21.16
CA LEU A 769 -6.80 -21.81 21.82
C LEU A 769 -8.27 -22.24 21.66
N ARG A 770 -8.68 -22.77 20.49
CA ARG A 770 -10.02 -23.37 20.30
C ARG A 770 -10.29 -24.64 21.10
N ASN A 771 -9.28 -25.25 21.73
CA ASN A 771 -9.46 -26.39 22.64
C ASN A 771 -9.36 -26.00 24.12
N LEU A 772 -8.81 -24.81 24.43
CA LEU A 772 -8.71 -24.27 25.79
C LEU A 772 -9.80 -23.26 26.15
N LEU A 773 -10.42 -22.64 25.14
CA LEU A 773 -11.46 -21.62 25.27
C LEU A 773 -12.86 -22.18 24.98
N LYS A 774 -12.98 -23.52 24.92
CA LYS A 774 -14.24 -24.28 25.01
C LYS A 774 -14.46 -24.70 26.45
#